data_AF-A0AA39I6C0-F1
#
_entry.id   AF-A0AA39I6C0-F1
#
_cell.length_a   1.000
_cell.length_b   1.000
_cell.length_c   1.000
_cell.angle_alpha   90.00
_cell.angle_beta   90.00
_cell.angle_gamma   90.00
#
_symmetry.space_group_name_H-M   'P 1'
#
loop_
_entity.id
_entity.type
_entity.pdbx_description
1 polymer ?
#
loop_
_entity_poly.entity_id
_entity_poly.type
_entity_poly.pdbx_seq_one_letter_code
_entity_poly.pdbx_strand_id
1 'polypeptide(L)'
;MTTMRRTTSIYVEKRDGRQETVHLDKITSRIAKLCYGLDMNYVEPLEITMKVVQGLYKGVSTVALDNLAAETAAYMTTRHPDYAILAARIAVSNLHKQTRKAFSDVMTDLYEHKRVTGEHAPMISKEVYDLILTNADRLNSAIVYDRDFSYTYFGFKTLERSYLLKINGRVAERPQHMLMRVAVGVHKEDINAAIETYNLMSERWFTHASPTLFNAGTCKPQMSSCFLLTMHDDSINGIFKTLWQCALISKSAGGIGLNAHCIRASGTMIAGTNGTSNGLIPMLRVYNNTARYVDQGGNKRPGAFAIYIEPWHADILEFLRLKRNTGSEEERARDLFYGLWIPDLFMERVKDDKDWSLMCPHKCPGLHDSYGEEFEKLYVKYEAEGRYKKRIKARALWEEIVTSQIETGTPYMLYKDACNRKSNQQNLGTIKCSNLCTEIVQYSSPDEVAVCNLASIALNRFVNEDKSFDYDKLHEITKVVTRNLNKIIDENYYPVEEAEISNKRHRPIGIGVQGLADAFMLMRYPFTSPEARNMNRRIFETIYHGALEASCELAEKYGSYETYEGSPVSRGVLQYEMWKTEDGKSVVPTEQWDWVILKEKIAKHGVRNSLLIAPMPTASTAQILGNNESIEPYTSNIYSRRVLSGDFQIVNPHLLKDLVERNLWNDNLKNRIIAQSGSIQGIAEIPKELQDLYKTVWEISQKDIIEMAADRGAFIDQSQSLNIHMAKPSYAMCTSMHFKGWKLGLKTGMYYLRTKPAVGAVQFTVDKTALRESNRANGSSLKAENQAAGVSCALDNEEEDPDRPSNEHFCVSGKVVDTTTSRVVARQVYRKATQSCETDTKRPKYVHNNMAASVSAELNELDRGYVDDLHAQVNAKLPRKVNSRRAFAYHNLKSFDVIRNPYESLPLDLQETLSPRPSNTGNPNNGNRWIIYQEREPTEEPMIILGRVFAMENIIAEQLMKAATMVEERLDQEIHDIQSLDEDGLEALRRKRLEEMKQKQTQKMEMMANGHGKYEEVPDERAFFDATKKSDRVVCHFYQESEMRCKVVHKHLQKLAAKYLSTRFISVNADKAKFLITRLNIRIIPTICIIVNQKTSDYIRVFEELGKSDDFKTEVLEARLGRTGVIDYEGVNAVTGMRGGDLRKGAIKGAKKIIRGPAKYDNNDSDASDDW
;
A
#
# COMPACT_ATOMS: atom_id res chain seq x y z
N MET A 1 30.48 54.74 39.96
CA MET A 1 30.74 53.37 39.46
C MET A 1 29.63 53.01 38.49
N THR A 2 29.97 52.47 37.31
CA THR A 2 29.01 52.35 36.19
C THR A 2 28.77 50.89 35.82
N THR A 3 27.80 50.25 36.47
CA THR A 3 27.40 48.87 36.17
C THR A 3 26.54 48.80 34.90
N MET A 4 27.18 48.86 33.74
CA MET A 4 26.54 48.54 32.46
C MET A 4 25.92 47.13 32.53
N ARG A 5 24.60 47.03 32.45
CA ARG A 5 23.94 45.77 32.07
C ARG A 5 24.32 45.47 30.62
N ARG A 6 25.33 44.62 30.41
CA ARG A 6 25.67 44.09 29.07
C ARG A 6 24.48 43.30 28.53
N THR A 7 23.71 43.92 27.64
CA THR A 7 22.78 43.21 26.75
C THR A 7 23.63 42.27 25.88
N THR A 8 23.42 40.97 26.04
CA THR A 8 24.16 39.96 25.29
C THR A 8 23.70 39.97 23.85
N SER A 9 24.48 40.58 22.95
CA SER A 9 24.16 40.64 21.53
C SER A 9 24.04 39.22 20.94
N ILE A 10 22.92 38.95 20.27
CA ILE A 10 22.71 37.70 19.55
C ILE A 10 23.69 37.66 18.37
N TYR A 11 24.42 36.55 18.25
CA TYR A 11 25.30 36.27 17.13
C TYR A 11 24.91 34.96 16.45
N VAL A 12 25.27 34.85 15.17
CA VAL A 12 25.17 33.65 14.35
C VAL A 12 26.56 33.08 14.07
N GLU A 13 26.61 31.76 13.87
CA GLU A 13 27.86 31.07 13.50
C GLU A 13 27.93 30.89 11.98
N LYS A 14 29.00 31.45 11.40
CA LYS A 14 29.27 31.45 9.97
C LYS A 14 29.82 30.07 9.55
N ARG A 15 29.73 29.75 8.24
CA ARG A 15 30.22 28.46 7.70
C ARG A 15 31.73 28.25 7.86
N ASP A 16 32.50 29.32 8.08
CA ASP A 16 33.93 29.35 8.39
C ASP A 16 34.22 29.38 9.91
N GLY A 17 33.22 29.09 10.76
CA GLY A 17 33.34 29.06 12.22
C GLY A 17 33.39 30.44 12.90
N ARG A 18 33.39 31.54 12.13
CA ARG A 18 33.39 32.89 12.69
C ARG A 18 32.04 33.24 13.32
N GLN A 19 32.06 34.01 14.39
CA GLN A 19 30.84 34.59 14.98
C GLN A 19 30.58 35.98 14.39
N GLU A 20 29.34 36.25 13.98
CA GLU A 20 28.91 37.56 13.48
C GLU A 20 27.61 37.99 14.18
N THR A 21 27.50 39.25 14.58
CA THR A 21 26.27 39.82 15.15
C THR A 21 25.09 39.69 14.17
N VAL A 22 23.89 39.41 14.69
CA VAL A 22 22.67 39.36 13.84
C VAL A 22 22.35 40.77 13.34
N HIS A 23 22.32 40.92 12.01
CA HIS A 23 21.92 42.16 11.32
C HIS A 23 20.69 41.87 10.44
N LEU A 24 19.56 42.53 10.75
CA LEU A 24 18.30 42.39 10.01
C LEU A 24 18.45 42.69 8.52
N ASP A 25 19.18 43.76 8.19
CA ASP A 25 19.37 44.23 6.81
C ASP A 25 20.17 43.23 5.97
N LYS A 26 21.14 42.53 6.58
CA LYS A 26 21.94 41.51 5.89
C LYS A 26 21.12 40.26 5.57
N ILE A 27 20.16 39.90 6.42
CA ILE A 27 19.22 38.79 6.17
C ILE A 27 18.21 39.21 5.10
N THR A 28 17.57 40.36 5.27
CA THR A 28 16.56 40.90 4.34
C THR A 28 17.14 41.11 2.94
N SER A 29 18.32 41.75 2.82
CA SER A 29 19.02 41.96 1.55
C SER A 29 19.38 40.63 0.86
N ARG A 30 19.69 39.58 1.63
CA ARG A 30 19.95 38.25 1.07
C ARG A 30 18.68 37.59 0.52
N ILE A 31 17.55 37.71 1.21
CA ILE A 31 16.27 37.15 0.74
C ILE A 31 15.79 37.93 -0.49
N ALA A 32 15.86 39.26 -0.46
CA ALA A 32 15.48 40.13 -1.58
C ALA A 32 16.26 39.81 -2.87
N LYS A 33 17.56 39.48 -2.79
CA LYS A 33 18.38 39.04 -3.94
C LYS A 33 17.93 37.72 -4.58
N LEU A 34 17.06 36.95 -3.92
CA LEU A 34 16.46 35.72 -4.46
C LEU A 34 15.03 35.95 -4.99
N CYS A 35 14.49 37.17 -4.91
CA CYS A 35 13.13 37.52 -5.35
C CYS A 35 13.06 37.99 -6.81
N TYR A 36 14.07 37.73 -7.63
CA TYR A 36 14.09 38.14 -9.05
C TYR A 36 12.92 37.53 -9.83
N GLY A 37 12.13 38.37 -10.51
CA GLY A 37 10.95 37.93 -11.27
C GLY A 37 9.85 37.27 -10.41
N LEU A 38 9.74 37.62 -9.13
CA LEU A 38 8.59 37.31 -8.28
C LEU A 38 7.72 38.56 -8.10
N ASP A 39 6.43 38.39 -7.82
CA ASP A 39 5.53 39.52 -7.57
C ASP A 39 5.77 40.14 -6.18
N MET A 40 6.48 41.27 -6.19
CA MET A 40 6.82 42.05 -5.00
C MET A 40 5.62 42.77 -4.36
N ASN A 41 4.44 42.78 -4.99
CA ASN A 41 3.20 43.26 -4.35
C ASN A 41 2.70 42.26 -3.28
N TYR A 42 3.04 40.98 -3.42
CA TYR A 42 2.66 39.91 -2.48
C TYR A 42 3.84 39.33 -1.70
N VAL A 43 5.06 39.36 -2.26
CA VAL A 43 6.26 38.76 -1.67
C VAL A 43 7.08 39.81 -0.91
N GLU A 44 6.90 39.87 0.42
CA GLU A 44 7.69 40.74 1.31
C GLU A 44 8.88 39.99 1.97
N PRO A 45 10.15 40.34 1.66
CA PRO A 45 11.34 39.72 2.27
C PRO A 45 11.54 40.07 3.76
N LEU A 46 11.04 41.24 4.18
CA LEU A 46 11.15 41.72 5.56
C LEU A 46 10.26 40.92 6.50
N GLU A 47 9.04 40.55 6.08
CA GLU A 47 8.14 39.71 6.88
C GLU A 47 8.76 38.32 7.17
N ILE A 48 9.42 37.70 6.18
CA ILE A 48 10.19 36.46 6.40
C ILE A 48 11.30 36.71 7.43
N THR A 49 12.08 37.79 7.27
CA THR A 49 13.18 38.11 8.19
C THR A 49 12.68 38.29 9.62
N MET A 50 11.58 39.01 9.82
CA MET A 50 10.97 39.24 11.14
C MET A 50 10.56 37.92 11.83
N LYS A 51 9.88 37.03 11.11
CA LYS A 51 9.47 35.71 11.63
C LYS A 51 10.66 34.80 11.93
N VAL A 52 11.66 34.77 11.04
CA VAL A 52 12.91 34.01 11.23
C VAL A 52 13.64 34.50 12.49
N VAL A 53 13.70 35.81 12.70
CA VAL A 53 14.41 36.43 13.84
C VAL A 53 13.75 36.14 15.18
N GLN A 54 12.41 36.04 15.23
CA GLN A 54 11.68 35.59 16.43
C GLN A 54 12.06 34.16 16.87
N GLY A 55 12.54 33.32 15.95
CA GLY A 55 13.00 31.96 16.22
C GLY A 55 14.50 31.81 16.53
N LEU A 56 15.29 32.89 16.58
CA LEU A 56 16.75 32.80 16.75
C LEU A 56 17.19 32.67 18.21
N TYR A 57 18.10 31.72 18.44
CA TYR A 57 18.86 31.59 19.67
C TYR A 57 20.33 32.00 19.45
N LYS A 58 21.02 32.37 20.53
CA LYS A 58 22.44 32.76 20.50
C LYS A 58 23.31 31.59 20.01
N GLY A 59 24.11 31.80 18.98
CA GLY A 59 24.98 30.77 18.40
C GLY A 59 24.29 29.89 17.34
N VAL A 60 23.08 30.23 16.89
CA VAL A 60 22.45 29.53 15.76
C VAL A 60 23.30 29.65 14.49
N SER A 61 23.50 28.54 13.78
CA SER A 61 24.35 28.53 12.59
C SER A 61 23.66 29.19 11.39
N THR A 62 24.45 29.78 10.51
CA THR A 62 23.95 30.38 9.24
C THR A 62 23.37 29.36 8.27
N VAL A 63 23.57 28.05 8.48
CA VAL A 63 22.88 26.98 7.73
C VAL A 63 21.49 26.71 8.31
N ALA A 64 21.35 26.71 9.65
CA ALA A 64 20.05 26.60 10.31
C ALA A 64 19.17 27.83 10.05
N LEU A 65 19.75 29.03 10.08
CA LEU A 65 19.10 30.29 9.68
C LEU A 65 18.53 30.22 8.25
N ASP A 66 19.33 29.73 7.30
CA ASP A 66 18.91 29.59 5.90
C ASP A 66 17.78 28.55 5.72
N ASN A 67 17.81 27.45 6.48
CA ASN A 67 16.73 26.47 6.48
C ASN A 67 15.43 27.03 7.07
N LEU A 68 15.51 27.71 8.23
CA LEU A 68 14.35 28.35 8.87
C LEU A 68 13.72 29.42 7.95
N ALA A 69 14.53 30.17 7.20
CA ALA A 69 14.04 31.12 6.20
C ALA A 69 13.33 30.44 5.02
N ALA A 70 13.86 29.32 4.52
CA ALA A 70 13.21 28.53 3.46
C ALA A 70 11.88 27.92 3.94
N GLU A 71 11.83 27.41 5.18
CA GLU A 71 10.62 26.84 5.79
C GLU A 71 9.57 27.91 6.08
N THR A 72 9.98 29.07 6.59
CA THR A 72 9.09 30.24 6.80
C THR A 72 8.47 30.69 5.47
N ALA A 73 9.27 30.81 4.40
CA ALA A 73 8.76 31.10 3.07
C ALA A 73 7.80 29.99 2.57
N ALA A 74 8.13 28.71 2.78
CA ALA A 74 7.27 27.61 2.35
C ALA A 74 5.89 27.61 3.03
N TYR A 75 5.78 28.00 4.31
CA TYR A 75 4.49 28.20 4.97
C TYR A 75 3.67 29.35 4.36
N MET A 76 4.35 30.39 3.83
CA MET A 76 3.71 31.56 3.20
C MET A 76 3.21 31.29 1.77
N THR A 77 3.46 30.11 1.19
CA THR A 77 2.85 29.64 -0.08
C THR A 77 1.32 29.77 -0.10
N THR A 78 0.65 29.66 1.06
CA THR A 78 -0.81 29.83 1.15
C THR A 78 -1.31 31.28 1.00
N ARG A 79 -0.42 32.26 0.88
CA ARG A 79 -0.74 33.66 0.53
C ARG A 79 -0.49 33.95 -0.96
N HIS A 80 0.65 33.51 -1.50
CA HIS A 80 1.01 33.70 -2.91
C HIS A 80 1.94 32.55 -3.38
N PRO A 81 1.79 32.01 -4.62
CA PRO A 81 2.56 30.85 -5.07
C PRO A 81 4.08 31.10 -5.12
N ASP A 82 4.50 32.34 -5.40
CA ASP A 82 5.92 32.72 -5.49
C ASP A 82 6.70 32.50 -4.19
N TYR A 83 6.04 32.45 -3.03
CA TYR A 83 6.68 32.07 -1.78
C TYR A 83 7.25 30.64 -1.82
N ALA A 84 6.66 29.72 -2.59
CA ALA A 84 7.22 28.38 -2.82
C ALA A 84 8.47 28.40 -3.71
N ILE A 85 8.54 29.34 -4.67
CA ILE A 85 9.72 29.57 -5.51
C ILE A 85 10.84 30.20 -4.67
N LEU A 86 10.53 31.22 -3.87
CA LEU A 86 11.47 31.85 -2.95
C LEU A 86 12.01 30.84 -1.91
N ALA A 87 11.15 30.01 -1.33
CA ALA A 87 11.55 28.92 -0.43
C ALA A 87 12.55 27.96 -1.08
N ALA A 88 12.28 27.53 -2.33
CA ALA A 88 13.19 26.71 -3.10
C ALA A 88 14.53 27.42 -3.34
N ARG A 89 14.50 28.69 -3.78
CA ARG A 89 15.70 29.49 -4.05
C ARG A 89 16.57 29.70 -2.81
N ILE A 90 15.97 29.89 -1.62
CA ILE A 90 16.70 29.98 -0.35
C ILE A 90 17.37 28.63 -0.05
N ALA A 91 16.65 27.51 -0.16
CA ALA A 91 17.18 26.17 0.09
C ALA A 91 18.32 25.77 -0.89
N VAL A 92 18.16 26.05 -2.18
CA VAL A 92 19.19 25.84 -3.20
C VAL A 92 20.40 26.74 -2.97
N SER A 93 20.19 28.02 -2.62
CA SER A 93 21.28 28.93 -2.22
C SER A 93 22.01 28.47 -0.95
N ASN A 94 21.34 27.75 -0.05
CA ASN A 94 21.96 27.10 1.10
C ASN A 94 22.82 25.90 0.69
N LEU A 95 22.32 25.03 -0.20
CA LEU A 95 23.05 23.88 -0.73
C LEU A 95 24.30 24.30 -1.52
N HIS A 96 24.16 25.27 -2.43
CA HIS A 96 25.27 25.80 -3.23
C HIS A 96 26.43 26.36 -2.39
N LYS A 97 26.18 26.74 -1.13
CA LYS A 97 27.18 27.21 -0.16
C LYS A 97 27.72 26.10 0.76
N GLN A 98 27.34 24.86 0.53
CA GLN A 98 27.77 23.66 1.25
C GLN A 98 28.38 22.58 0.32
N THR A 99 28.16 22.68 -1.00
CA THR A 99 28.69 21.79 -2.04
C THR A 99 29.75 22.49 -2.91
N ARG A 100 30.78 21.77 -3.38
CA ARG A 100 31.70 22.27 -4.43
C ARG A 100 30.93 22.69 -5.70
N LYS A 101 31.58 23.49 -6.56
CA LYS A 101 30.96 23.99 -7.81
C LYS A 101 31.20 23.06 -8.99
N ALA A 102 32.45 22.69 -9.27
CA ALA A 102 32.77 21.81 -10.40
C ALA A 102 32.21 20.40 -10.15
N PHE A 103 31.78 19.76 -11.24
CA PHE A 103 31.19 18.42 -11.24
C PHE A 103 32.27 17.34 -11.13
N SER A 104 33.40 17.52 -11.85
CA SER A 104 34.60 16.68 -11.71
C SER A 104 35.00 16.46 -10.25
N ASP A 105 35.13 17.55 -9.49
CA ASP A 105 35.63 17.54 -8.11
C ASP A 105 34.70 16.78 -7.15
N VAL A 106 33.39 16.82 -7.41
CA VAL A 106 32.38 16.07 -6.63
C VAL A 106 32.38 14.61 -7.03
N MET A 107 32.63 14.28 -8.29
CA MET A 107 32.80 12.89 -8.74
C MET A 107 34.10 12.28 -8.20
N THR A 108 35.19 13.06 -8.07
CA THR A 108 36.39 12.65 -7.30
C THR A 108 36.07 12.42 -5.83
N ASP A 109 35.42 13.36 -5.14
CA ASP A 109 35.04 13.19 -3.72
C ASP A 109 34.15 11.96 -3.48
N LEU A 110 33.29 11.59 -4.44
CA LEU A 110 32.40 10.42 -4.38
C LEU A 110 33.09 9.12 -4.81
N TYR A 111 34.10 9.17 -5.67
CA TYR A 111 34.92 8.02 -6.04
C TYR A 111 35.92 7.68 -4.94
N GLU A 112 36.72 8.66 -4.49
CA GLU A 112 37.74 8.48 -3.44
C GLU A 112 37.17 8.26 -2.03
N HIS A 113 35.83 8.17 -1.90
CA HIS A 113 35.14 8.02 -0.64
C HIS A 113 35.67 6.81 0.17
N LYS A 114 35.95 7.04 1.45
CA LYS A 114 36.37 6.02 2.41
C LYS A 114 35.34 5.85 3.51
N ARG A 115 35.13 4.59 3.91
CA ARG A 115 34.34 4.22 5.09
C ARG A 115 35.02 4.73 6.37
N VAL A 116 34.27 4.66 7.48
CA VAL A 116 34.80 4.86 8.84
C VAL A 116 35.95 3.89 9.17
N THR A 117 35.98 2.72 8.53
CA THR A 117 37.07 1.73 8.58
C THR A 117 38.33 2.12 7.80
N GLY A 118 38.34 3.25 7.08
CA GLY A 118 39.43 3.67 6.19
C GLY A 118 39.44 2.97 4.82
N GLU A 119 38.66 1.91 4.64
CA GLU A 119 38.48 1.19 3.38
C GLU A 119 37.96 2.11 2.27
N HIS A 120 38.53 2.01 1.07
CA HIS A 120 38.02 2.67 -0.13
C HIS A 120 36.67 2.04 -0.55
N ALA A 121 35.64 2.88 -0.63
CA ALA A 121 34.26 2.48 -0.87
C ALA A 121 33.59 3.46 -1.85
N PRO A 122 33.99 3.44 -3.13
CA PRO A 122 33.50 4.37 -4.14
C PRO A 122 31.98 4.31 -4.29
N MET A 123 31.36 5.48 -4.45
CA MET A 123 29.93 5.59 -4.79
C MET A 123 29.71 5.59 -6.32
N ILE A 124 30.72 5.98 -7.09
CA ILE A 124 30.72 6.08 -8.56
C ILE A 124 31.57 4.95 -9.15
N SER A 125 31.16 4.33 -10.26
CA SER A 125 31.99 3.29 -10.90
C SER A 125 33.31 3.89 -11.42
N LYS A 126 34.41 3.13 -11.38
CA LYS A 126 35.70 3.60 -11.89
C LYS A 126 35.61 4.04 -13.36
N GLU A 127 34.92 3.25 -14.18
CA GLU A 127 34.65 3.53 -15.59
C GLU A 127 34.03 4.93 -15.80
N VAL A 128 32.93 5.23 -15.12
CA VAL A 128 32.22 6.51 -15.27
C VAL A 128 33.03 7.65 -14.64
N TYR A 129 33.77 7.40 -13.57
CA TYR A 129 34.72 8.36 -13.01
C TYR A 129 35.84 8.74 -14.00
N ASP A 130 36.49 7.75 -14.62
CA ASP A 130 37.55 7.95 -15.60
C ASP A 130 37.01 8.72 -16.83
N LEU A 131 35.84 8.33 -17.36
CA LEU A 131 35.17 9.04 -18.47
C LEU A 131 34.85 10.50 -18.12
N ILE A 132 34.41 10.78 -16.89
CA ILE A 132 34.11 12.14 -16.42
C ILE A 132 35.40 12.97 -16.32
N LEU A 133 36.50 12.42 -15.82
CA LEU A 133 37.78 13.13 -15.76
C LEU A 133 38.38 13.38 -17.15
N THR A 134 38.35 12.39 -18.05
CA THR A 134 38.82 12.55 -19.43
C THR A 134 38.05 13.64 -20.20
N ASN A 135 36.80 13.91 -19.82
CA ASN A 135 35.94 14.93 -20.43
C ASN A 135 35.63 16.11 -19.50
N ALA A 136 36.43 16.33 -18.45
CA ALA A 136 36.09 17.21 -17.32
C ALA A 136 35.70 18.62 -17.75
N ASP A 137 36.50 19.30 -18.57
CA ASP A 137 36.23 20.68 -19.00
C ASP A 137 34.91 20.79 -19.79
N ARG A 138 34.62 19.82 -20.66
CA ARG A 138 33.41 19.79 -21.47
C ARG A 138 32.16 19.52 -20.63
N LEU A 139 32.24 18.59 -19.67
CA LEU A 139 31.13 18.26 -18.77
C LEU A 139 30.90 19.35 -17.71
N ASN A 140 31.97 19.95 -17.18
CA ASN A 140 31.89 21.07 -16.23
C ASN A 140 31.27 22.33 -16.86
N SER A 141 31.63 22.64 -18.11
CA SER A 141 31.12 23.83 -18.82
C SER A 141 29.70 23.66 -19.38
N ALA A 142 29.27 22.43 -19.67
CA ALA A 142 27.91 22.13 -20.09
C ALA A 142 26.85 22.33 -18.98
N ILE A 143 27.25 22.36 -17.70
CA ILE A 143 26.30 22.43 -16.57
C ILE A 143 25.84 23.85 -16.27
N VAL A 144 24.52 24.07 -16.35
CA VAL A 144 23.85 25.34 -16.04
C VAL A 144 23.29 25.29 -14.60
N TYR A 145 24.08 25.73 -13.62
CA TYR A 145 23.69 25.69 -12.20
C TYR A 145 22.42 26.49 -11.86
N ASP A 146 22.06 27.50 -12.67
CA ASP A 146 20.85 28.28 -12.44
C ASP A 146 19.57 27.46 -12.67
N ARG A 147 19.64 26.34 -13.40
CA ARG A 147 18.52 25.38 -13.51
C ARG A 147 18.14 24.75 -12.15
N ASP A 148 19.04 24.74 -11.16
CA ASP A 148 18.69 24.33 -9.78
C ASP A 148 17.62 25.24 -9.14
N PHE A 149 17.53 26.52 -9.54
CA PHE A 149 16.53 27.45 -9.03
C PHE A 149 15.13 27.27 -9.64
N SER A 150 14.96 26.31 -10.55
CA SER A 150 13.67 26.01 -11.22
C SER A 150 12.78 25.03 -10.45
N TYR A 151 13.33 24.28 -9.50
CA TYR A 151 12.59 23.30 -8.69
C TYR A 151 11.64 23.97 -7.69
N THR A 152 10.54 23.30 -7.36
CA THR A 152 9.69 23.68 -6.21
C THR A 152 10.38 23.30 -4.89
N TYR A 153 9.99 23.93 -3.78
CA TYR A 153 10.57 23.61 -2.46
C TYR A 153 10.40 22.12 -2.11
N PHE A 154 9.22 21.55 -2.37
CA PHE A 154 8.93 20.14 -2.08
C PHE A 154 9.58 19.16 -3.07
N GLY A 155 9.87 19.58 -4.31
CA GLY A 155 10.69 18.83 -5.26
C GLY A 155 12.16 18.80 -4.85
N PHE A 156 12.72 19.97 -4.53
CA PHE A 156 14.09 20.09 -4.01
C PHE A 156 14.28 19.28 -2.72
N LYS A 157 13.37 19.38 -1.74
CA LYS A 157 13.44 18.58 -0.51
C LYS A 157 13.28 17.07 -0.74
N THR A 158 12.65 16.65 -1.84
CA THR A 158 12.62 15.23 -2.24
C THR A 158 13.99 14.78 -2.73
N LEU A 159 14.66 15.59 -3.58
CA LEU A 159 16.03 15.34 -4.04
C LEU A 159 17.01 15.31 -2.86
N GLU A 160 17.00 16.35 -2.02
CA GLU A 160 17.86 16.50 -0.84
C GLU A 160 17.69 15.33 0.16
N ARG A 161 16.47 14.80 0.32
CA ARG A 161 16.24 13.65 1.20
C ARG A 161 16.87 12.36 0.67
N SER A 162 16.64 12.04 -0.61
CA SER A 162 16.77 10.66 -1.10
C SER A 162 17.58 10.44 -2.38
N TYR A 163 17.83 11.47 -3.21
CA TYR A 163 18.41 11.30 -4.55
C TYR A 163 19.84 11.82 -4.69
N LEU A 164 20.16 12.94 -4.02
CA LEU A 164 21.51 13.52 -4.05
C LEU A 164 22.44 12.67 -3.17
N LEU A 165 23.57 12.22 -3.71
CA LEU A 165 24.55 11.40 -2.98
C LEU A 165 25.18 12.19 -1.81
N LYS A 166 25.50 11.45 -0.74
CA LYS A 166 25.86 12.00 0.58
C LYS A 166 27.14 11.40 1.12
N ILE A 167 28.14 12.23 1.34
CA ILE A 167 29.39 11.87 2.03
C ILE A 167 29.20 12.16 3.52
N ASN A 168 29.38 11.14 4.36
CA ASN A 168 29.27 11.24 5.83
C ASN A 168 27.96 11.94 6.28
N GLY A 169 26.85 11.60 5.63
CA GLY A 169 25.51 12.16 5.87
C GLY A 169 25.24 13.55 5.28
N ARG A 170 26.27 14.28 4.81
CA ARG A 170 26.15 15.59 4.18
C ARG A 170 25.98 15.44 2.66
N VAL A 171 25.11 16.25 2.05
CA VAL A 171 24.90 16.24 0.60
C VAL A 171 26.16 16.73 -0.12
N ALA A 172 26.66 15.93 -1.07
CA ALA A 172 27.79 16.28 -1.92
C ALA A 172 27.32 16.80 -3.30
N GLU A 173 26.31 16.16 -3.88
CA GLU A 173 25.77 16.52 -5.20
C GLU A 173 24.82 17.72 -5.16
N ARG A 174 24.91 18.59 -6.16
CA ARG A 174 23.80 19.46 -6.59
C ARG A 174 22.84 18.69 -7.51
N PRO A 175 21.58 19.10 -7.69
CA PRO A 175 20.69 18.46 -8.67
C PRO A 175 21.31 18.37 -10.07
N GLN A 176 22.01 19.42 -10.54
CA GLN A 176 22.74 19.34 -11.82
C GLN A 176 23.84 18.27 -11.85
N HIS A 177 24.54 18.03 -10.73
CA HIS A 177 25.58 16.99 -10.65
C HIS A 177 24.95 15.60 -10.78
N MET A 178 23.84 15.36 -10.07
CA MET A 178 23.07 14.11 -10.18
C MET A 178 22.57 13.90 -11.62
N LEU A 179 22.02 14.93 -12.27
CA LEU A 179 21.53 14.81 -13.66
C LEU A 179 22.66 14.54 -14.67
N MET A 180 23.82 15.18 -14.52
CA MET A 180 24.97 14.91 -15.40
C MET A 180 25.56 13.50 -15.15
N ARG A 181 25.65 13.07 -13.88
CA ARG A 181 26.03 11.68 -13.52
C ARG A 181 25.07 10.67 -14.16
N VAL A 182 23.76 10.91 -14.10
CA VAL A 182 22.76 10.04 -14.72
C VAL A 182 22.96 9.98 -16.24
N ALA A 183 23.16 11.13 -16.88
CA ALA A 183 23.37 11.19 -18.33
C ALA A 183 24.65 10.45 -18.76
N VAL A 184 25.81 10.74 -18.15
CA VAL A 184 27.07 10.01 -18.46
C VAL A 184 26.94 8.53 -18.07
N GLY A 185 26.24 8.20 -17.00
CA GLY A 185 25.99 6.80 -16.59
C GLY A 185 25.12 6.00 -17.56
N VAL A 186 24.28 6.65 -18.37
CA VAL A 186 23.42 6.04 -19.40
C VAL A 186 24.06 6.06 -20.80
N HIS A 187 24.91 7.06 -21.08
CA HIS A 187 25.47 7.27 -22.42
C HIS A 187 26.96 6.87 -22.56
N LYS A 188 27.68 6.71 -21.45
CA LYS A 188 29.10 6.35 -21.36
C LYS A 188 29.98 7.25 -22.24
N GLU A 189 30.64 6.67 -23.24
CA GLU A 189 31.54 7.38 -24.18
C GLU A 189 30.82 8.38 -25.09
N ASP A 190 29.49 8.26 -25.25
CA ASP A 190 28.67 9.15 -26.07
C ASP A 190 28.35 10.45 -25.32
N ILE A 191 29.38 11.27 -25.12
CA ILE A 191 29.31 12.57 -24.44
C ILE A 191 28.35 13.55 -25.15
N ASN A 192 28.10 13.35 -26.45
CA ASN A 192 27.12 14.14 -27.19
C ASN A 192 25.70 13.83 -26.70
N ALA A 193 25.29 12.55 -26.67
CA ALA A 193 24.00 12.16 -26.12
C ALA A 193 23.90 12.39 -24.60
N ALA A 194 25.01 12.30 -23.86
CA ALA A 194 25.05 12.70 -22.45
C ALA A 194 24.67 14.18 -22.26
N ILE A 195 25.16 15.08 -23.12
CA ILE A 195 24.83 16.51 -23.05
C ILE A 195 23.40 16.80 -23.57
N GLU A 196 22.91 16.09 -24.60
CA GLU A 196 21.49 16.10 -25.01
C GLU A 196 20.58 15.75 -23.82
N THR A 197 20.78 14.57 -23.23
CA THR A 197 20.00 14.06 -22.10
C THR A 197 20.11 14.91 -20.85
N TYR A 198 21.31 15.42 -20.51
CA TYR A 198 21.48 16.34 -19.39
C TYR A 198 20.65 17.63 -19.57
N ASN A 199 20.71 18.26 -20.75
CA ASN A 199 19.93 19.47 -21.01
C ASN A 199 18.43 19.19 -20.89
N LEU A 200 17.95 18.13 -21.53
CA LEU A 200 16.52 17.82 -21.56
C LEU A 200 15.95 17.43 -20.19
N MET A 201 16.70 16.72 -19.35
CA MET A 201 16.30 16.45 -17.96
C MET A 201 16.39 17.69 -17.07
N SER A 202 17.41 18.54 -17.23
CA SER A 202 17.59 19.74 -16.39
C SER A 202 16.64 20.88 -16.73
N GLU A 203 16.13 20.93 -17.96
CA GLU A 203 15.00 21.77 -18.40
C GLU A 203 13.62 21.13 -18.12
N ARG A 204 13.63 19.92 -17.56
CA ARG A 204 12.48 19.15 -17.06
C ARG A 204 11.51 18.64 -18.14
N TRP A 205 11.95 18.47 -19.38
CA TRP A 205 11.12 17.90 -20.47
C TRP A 205 10.71 16.44 -20.19
N PHE A 206 11.60 15.66 -19.58
CA PHE A 206 11.32 14.33 -19.06
C PHE A 206 12.18 14.04 -17.83
N THR A 207 11.92 12.91 -17.17
CA THR A 207 12.84 12.32 -16.17
C THR A 207 12.81 10.80 -16.25
N HIS A 208 13.96 10.17 -16.05
CA HIS A 208 14.04 8.73 -15.77
C HIS A 208 13.41 8.38 -14.42
N ALA A 209 13.08 7.10 -14.22
CA ALA A 209 12.52 6.58 -12.97
C ALA A 209 13.53 6.58 -11.80
N SER A 210 13.03 6.42 -10.58
CA SER A 210 13.84 6.54 -9.36
C SER A 210 15.12 5.69 -9.34
N PRO A 211 15.13 4.40 -9.73
CA PRO A 211 16.34 3.57 -9.67
C PRO A 211 17.43 4.09 -10.62
N THR A 212 17.07 4.55 -11.81
CA THR A 212 18.00 5.22 -12.74
C THR A 212 18.62 6.45 -12.09
N LEU A 213 17.82 7.33 -11.48
CA LEU A 213 18.32 8.55 -10.82
C LEU A 213 19.23 8.24 -9.60
N PHE A 214 18.92 7.19 -8.84
CA PHE A 214 19.74 6.72 -7.73
C PHE A 214 21.07 6.11 -8.20
N ASN A 215 21.02 5.21 -9.18
CA ASN A 215 22.08 4.22 -9.39
C ASN A 215 22.85 4.38 -10.72
N ALA A 216 22.39 5.18 -11.68
CA ALA A 216 23.17 5.47 -12.89
C ALA A 216 24.51 6.11 -12.53
N GLY A 217 25.58 5.61 -13.14
CA GLY A 217 26.97 5.98 -12.84
C GLY A 217 27.55 5.37 -11.55
N THR A 218 26.77 4.65 -10.73
CA THR A 218 27.27 4.03 -9.49
C THR A 218 27.95 2.68 -9.74
N CYS A 219 28.64 2.15 -8.73
CA CYS A 219 29.39 0.88 -8.80
C CYS A 219 28.56 -0.37 -9.14
N LYS A 220 27.23 -0.32 -8.98
CA LYS A 220 26.28 -1.37 -9.41
C LYS A 220 25.01 -0.71 -9.94
N PRO A 221 24.97 -0.31 -11.22
CA PRO A 221 23.90 0.51 -11.78
C PRO A 221 22.63 -0.32 -12.05
N GLN A 222 21.92 -0.73 -11.00
CA GLN A 222 20.58 -1.29 -11.14
C GLN A 222 19.61 -0.13 -11.43
N MET A 223 19.15 -0.04 -12.69
CA MET A 223 18.38 1.11 -13.19
C MET A 223 16.92 0.76 -13.52
N SER A 224 16.59 -0.53 -13.56
CA SER A 224 15.26 -1.06 -13.84
C SER A 224 14.31 -0.93 -12.63
N SER A 225 13.02 -0.69 -12.86
CA SER A 225 12.06 -0.35 -11.79
C SER A 225 11.15 -1.47 -11.32
N CYS A 226 10.82 -2.41 -12.20
CA CYS A 226 9.91 -3.52 -11.90
C CYS A 226 10.37 -4.81 -12.58
N PHE A 227 10.01 -5.92 -11.94
CA PHE A 227 10.29 -7.28 -12.38
C PHE A 227 9.01 -8.13 -12.35
N LEU A 228 8.81 -8.99 -13.36
CA LEU A 228 7.68 -9.93 -13.43
C LEU A 228 8.21 -11.36 -13.39
N LEU A 229 7.75 -12.13 -12.41
CA LEU A 229 8.16 -13.51 -12.19
C LEU A 229 7.01 -14.47 -12.45
N THR A 230 7.33 -15.60 -13.08
CA THR A 230 6.50 -16.80 -13.07
C THR A 230 7.03 -17.73 -12.00
N MET A 231 6.12 -18.25 -11.16
CA MET A 231 6.45 -19.27 -10.18
C MET A 231 7.03 -20.49 -10.90
N HIS A 232 8.27 -20.83 -10.56
CA HIS A 232 9.11 -21.75 -11.35
C HIS A 232 8.46 -23.12 -11.59
N ASP A 233 7.94 -23.75 -10.54
CA ASP A 233 7.14 -24.98 -10.60
C ASP A 233 6.37 -25.22 -9.29
N ASP A 234 5.37 -26.11 -9.32
CA ASP A 234 4.54 -26.52 -8.17
C ASP A 234 5.27 -27.54 -7.27
N SER A 235 6.45 -27.16 -6.78
CA SER A 235 7.24 -27.89 -5.78
C SER A 235 7.92 -26.96 -4.78
N ILE A 236 8.42 -27.52 -3.68
CA ILE A 236 9.19 -26.75 -2.68
C ILE A 236 10.44 -26.12 -3.32
N ASN A 237 11.10 -26.81 -4.26
CA ASN A 237 12.30 -26.27 -4.92
C ASN A 237 11.95 -25.07 -5.80
N GLY A 238 10.89 -25.16 -6.60
CA GLY A 238 10.40 -24.04 -7.41
C GLY A 238 9.95 -22.85 -6.58
N ILE A 239 9.18 -23.10 -5.52
CA ILE A 239 8.71 -22.08 -4.57
C ILE A 239 9.87 -21.35 -3.91
N PHE A 240 10.94 -22.06 -3.50
CA PHE A 240 12.08 -21.44 -2.82
C PHE A 240 13.11 -20.83 -3.78
N LYS A 241 13.30 -21.34 -5.02
CA LYS A 241 14.06 -20.63 -6.07
C LYS A 241 13.40 -19.29 -6.39
N THR A 242 12.09 -19.29 -6.60
CA THR A 242 11.30 -18.07 -6.86
C THR A 242 11.39 -17.08 -5.69
N LEU A 243 11.36 -17.56 -4.45
CA LEU A 243 11.52 -16.72 -3.25
C LEU A 243 12.92 -16.10 -3.15
N TRP A 244 13.97 -16.86 -3.52
CA TRP A 244 15.35 -16.39 -3.56
C TRP A 244 15.57 -15.33 -4.63
N GLN A 245 15.03 -15.51 -5.84
CA GLN A 245 15.00 -14.47 -6.88
C GLN A 245 14.31 -13.20 -6.37
N CYS A 246 13.14 -13.34 -5.72
CA CYS A 246 12.42 -12.20 -5.13
C CYS A 246 13.25 -11.46 -4.06
N ALA A 247 14.01 -12.19 -3.23
CA ALA A 247 14.88 -11.58 -2.24
C ALA A 247 16.03 -10.78 -2.89
N LEU A 248 16.69 -11.30 -3.93
CA LEU A 248 17.76 -10.59 -4.64
C LEU A 248 17.25 -9.33 -5.37
N ILE A 249 16.05 -9.40 -5.94
CA ILE A 249 15.38 -8.26 -6.59
C ILE A 249 14.98 -7.20 -5.55
N SER A 250 14.36 -7.59 -4.42
CA SER A 250 13.96 -6.65 -3.35
C SER A 250 15.16 -5.95 -2.72
N LYS A 251 16.25 -6.68 -2.45
CA LYS A 251 17.53 -6.15 -1.98
C LYS A 251 18.08 -5.05 -2.90
N SER A 252 17.79 -5.17 -4.20
CA SER A 252 18.23 -4.25 -5.25
C SER A 252 17.17 -3.17 -5.57
N ALA A 253 16.19 -2.96 -4.69
CA ALA A 253 15.10 -2.00 -4.79
C ALA A 253 14.09 -2.19 -5.94
N GLY A 254 14.05 -3.37 -6.57
CA GLY A 254 13.04 -3.71 -7.57
C GLY A 254 11.66 -3.95 -6.96
N GLY A 255 10.60 -3.40 -7.58
CA GLY A 255 9.22 -3.80 -7.31
C GLY A 255 8.87 -5.09 -8.06
N ILE A 256 8.05 -5.97 -7.46
CA ILE A 256 7.78 -7.31 -8.02
C ILE A 256 6.31 -7.50 -8.37
N GLY A 257 6.04 -8.09 -9.54
CA GLY A 257 4.83 -8.85 -9.82
C GLY A 257 5.16 -10.35 -9.89
N LEU A 258 4.35 -11.20 -9.26
CA LEU A 258 4.54 -12.66 -9.25
C LEU A 258 3.21 -13.36 -9.51
N ASN A 259 3.13 -14.21 -10.54
CA ASN A 259 1.97 -15.11 -10.69
C ASN A 259 2.16 -16.40 -9.88
N ALA A 260 1.08 -16.83 -9.21
CA ALA A 260 1.05 -18.05 -8.39
C ALA A 260 0.07 -19.12 -8.93
N HIS A 261 -0.43 -18.95 -10.17
CA HIS A 261 -1.51 -19.74 -10.78
C HIS A 261 -1.28 -21.25 -10.83
N CYS A 262 -0.02 -21.68 -10.86
CA CYS A 262 0.36 -23.09 -10.97
C CYS A 262 0.35 -23.85 -9.63
N ILE A 263 0.38 -23.15 -8.49
CA ILE A 263 0.54 -23.78 -7.16
C ILE A 263 -0.72 -24.52 -6.74
N ARG A 264 -0.58 -25.75 -6.24
CA ARG A 264 -1.73 -26.60 -5.89
C ARG A 264 -2.52 -26.06 -4.68
N ALA A 265 -3.80 -25.79 -4.92
CA ALA A 265 -4.78 -25.38 -3.93
C ALA A 265 -4.86 -26.30 -2.69
N SER A 266 -5.38 -25.78 -1.58
CA SER A 266 -5.47 -26.46 -0.28
C SER A 266 -6.29 -27.77 -0.32
N GLY A 267 -5.84 -28.80 0.39
CA GLY A 267 -6.42 -30.15 0.37
C GLY A 267 -6.07 -30.98 -0.88
N THR A 268 -5.10 -30.57 -1.70
CA THR A 268 -4.58 -31.42 -2.80
C THR A 268 -3.57 -32.43 -2.26
N MET A 269 -3.70 -33.71 -2.62
CA MET A 269 -2.75 -34.75 -2.23
C MET A 269 -1.31 -34.46 -2.74
N ILE A 270 -0.31 -34.82 -1.94
CA ILE A 270 1.12 -34.72 -2.28
C ILE A 270 1.68 -36.14 -2.33
N ALA A 271 1.84 -36.68 -3.54
CA ALA A 271 2.20 -38.08 -3.76
C ALA A 271 3.51 -38.52 -3.04
N GLY A 272 4.52 -37.65 -2.99
CA GLY A 272 5.83 -37.99 -2.38
C GLY A 272 5.84 -38.02 -0.85
N THR A 273 4.90 -37.36 -0.17
CA THR A 273 4.82 -37.34 1.31
C THR A 273 3.56 -38.01 1.86
N ASN A 274 2.66 -38.44 0.98
CA ASN A 274 1.31 -38.94 1.31
C ASN A 274 0.46 -37.96 2.16
N GLY A 275 0.81 -36.67 2.17
CA GLY A 275 0.09 -35.61 2.87
C GLY A 275 -0.83 -34.80 1.96
N THR A 276 -1.46 -33.76 2.53
CA THR A 276 -2.24 -32.76 1.80
C THR A 276 -1.50 -31.42 1.73
N SER A 277 -1.70 -30.67 0.65
CA SER A 277 -1.26 -29.28 0.52
C SER A 277 -2.07 -28.36 1.42
N ASN A 278 -1.41 -27.38 2.03
CA ASN A 278 -2.07 -26.30 2.77
C ASN A 278 -2.45 -25.10 1.87
N GLY A 279 -2.22 -25.19 0.56
CA GLY A 279 -2.60 -24.17 -0.42
C GLY A 279 -1.71 -22.92 -0.45
N LEU A 280 -2.21 -21.86 -1.09
CA LEU A 280 -1.49 -20.60 -1.27
C LEU A 280 -1.20 -19.88 0.05
N ILE A 281 -2.09 -19.95 1.03
CA ILE A 281 -2.08 -19.03 2.20
C ILE A 281 -0.79 -19.12 3.02
N PRO A 282 -0.28 -20.31 3.41
CA PRO A 282 0.98 -20.38 4.17
C PRO A 282 2.20 -20.04 3.31
N MET A 283 2.19 -20.37 2.02
CA MET A 283 3.25 -19.98 1.08
C MET A 283 3.37 -18.45 1.01
N LEU A 284 2.25 -17.75 0.81
CA LEU A 284 2.23 -16.29 0.70
C LEU A 284 2.62 -15.60 2.01
N ARG A 285 2.42 -16.23 3.19
CA ARG A 285 2.98 -15.73 4.45
C ARG A 285 4.51 -15.79 4.51
N VAL A 286 5.16 -16.76 3.84
CA VAL A 286 6.63 -16.75 3.68
C VAL A 286 7.07 -15.58 2.81
N TYR A 287 6.43 -15.37 1.66
CA TYR A 287 6.71 -14.22 0.79
C TYR A 287 6.48 -12.87 1.48
N ASN A 288 5.43 -12.74 2.29
CA ASN A 288 5.16 -11.55 3.12
C ASN A 288 6.31 -11.27 4.10
N ASN A 289 6.79 -12.30 4.80
CA ASN A 289 7.89 -12.15 5.76
C ASN A 289 9.22 -11.82 5.05
N THR A 290 9.47 -12.37 3.86
CA THR A 290 10.62 -11.99 3.03
C THR A 290 10.53 -10.54 2.53
N ALA A 291 9.35 -10.05 2.13
CA ALA A 291 9.15 -8.65 1.73
C ALA A 291 9.44 -7.66 2.89
N ARG A 292 9.13 -8.06 4.13
CA ARG A 292 9.46 -7.29 5.35
C ARG A 292 10.92 -7.39 5.76
N TYR A 293 11.54 -8.56 5.59
CA TYR A 293 12.93 -8.81 5.99
C TYR A 293 13.92 -8.17 5.03
N VAL A 294 13.67 -8.26 3.72
CA VAL A 294 14.50 -7.67 2.67
C VAL A 294 13.92 -6.32 2.27
N ASP A 295 13.99 -5.36 3.20
CA ASP A 295 13.75 -3.96 2.88
C ASP A 295 14.77 -3.44 1.84
N GLN A 296 14.37 -2.42 1.08
CA GLN A 296 15.10 -1.96 -0.10
C GLN A 296 16.30 -1.08 0.28
N GLY A 297 17.34 -1.71 0.86
CA GLY A 297 18.63 -1.08 1.09
C GLY A 297 18.71 -0.19 2.34
N GLY A 298 18.15 -0.65 3.46
CA GLY A 298 18.29 0.01 4.77
C GLY A 298 17.16 0.99 5.05
N ASN A 299 15.92 0.50 5.02
CA ASN A 299 14.67 1.25 5.22
C ASN A 299 14.46 2.44 4.25
N LYS A 300 15.16 2.50 3.10
CA LYS A 300 14.88 3.53 2.07
C LYS A 300 13.48 3.40 1.48
N ARG A 301 13.03 2.15 1.27
CA ARG A 301 11.65 1.74 0.91
C ARG A 301 11.39 0.33 1.48
N PRO A 302 10.15 -0.04 1.88
CA PRO A 302 9.79 -1.43 2.16
C PRO A 302 9.87 -2.31 0.89
N GLY A 303 10.10 -3.62 1.05
CA GLY A 303 9.91 -4.57 -0.05
C GLY A 303 8.43 -4.68 -0.42
N ALA A 304 8.11 -4.71 -1.72
CA ALA A 304 6.73 -4.64 -2.21
C ALA A 304 6.52 -5.58 -3.39
N PHE A 305 5.74 -6.65 -3.17
CA PHE A 305 5.40 -7.65 -4.18
C PHE A 305 3.88 -7.67 -4.41
N ALA A 306 3.44 -7.65 -5.67
CA ALA A 306 2.06 -7.93 -6.07
C ALA A 306 1.93 -9.39 -6.50
N ILE A 307 1.06 -10.13 -5.82
CA ILE A 307 0.74 -11.52 -6.13
C ILE A 307 -0.46 -11.54 -7.07
N TYR A 308 -0.34 -12.27 -8.17
CA TYR A 308 -1.39 -12.45 -9.16
C TYR A 308 -1.97 -13.86 -9.09
N ILE A 309 -3.31 -13.94 -9.12
CA ILE A 309 -4.06 -15.20 -9.22
C ILE A 309 -5.19 -15.08 -10.23
N GLU A 310 -5.50 -16.17 -10.95
CA GLU A 310 -6.72 -16.24 -11.79
C GLU A 310 -7.95 -16.62 -10.95
N PRO A 311 -9.15 -16.07 -11.23
CA PRO A 311 -10.33 -16.24 -10.39
C PRO A 311 -10.94 -17.65 -10.38
N TRP A 312 -10.45 -18.59 -11.20
CA TRP A 312 -10.81 -20.01 -11.11
C TRP A 312 -10.01 -20.77 -10.05
N HIS A 313 -8.95 -20.21 -9.48
CA HIS A 313 -8.11 -20.93 -8.53
C HIS A 313 -8.88 -21.30 -7.25
N ALA A 314 -8.75 -22.54 -6.76
CA ALA A 314 -9.61 -23.03 -5.69
C ALA A 314 -9.38 -22.43 -4.29
N ASP A 315 -8.29 -21.68 -4.07
CA ASP A 315 -8.03 -20.89 -2.85
C ASP A 315 -8.40 -19.39 -3.03
N ILE A 316 -9.21 -19.02 -4.03
CA ILE A 316 -9.49 -17.61 -4.39
C ILE A 316 -10.21 -16.84 -3.28
N LEU A 317 -11.13 -17.47 -2.53
CA LEU A 317 -11.90 -16.80 -1.48
C LEU A 317 -11.00 -16.43 -0.29
N GLU A 318 -10.06 -17.30 0.03
CA GLU A 318 -9.05 -17.13 1.07
C GLU A 318 -8.01 -16.10 0.64
N PHE A 319 -7.59 -16.11 -0.64
CA PHE A 319 -6.70 -15.11 -1.23
C PHE A 319 -7.29 -13.69 -1.12
N LEU A 320 -8.57 -13.51 -1.44
CA LEU A 320 -9.27 -12.21 -1.33
C LEU A 320 -9.33 -11.66 0.10
N ARG A 321 -9.07 -12.50 1.12
CA ARG A 321 -9.10 -12.15 2.55
C ARG A 321 -7.73 -11.78 3.13
N LEU A 322 -6.63 -12.11 2.45
CA LEU A 322 -5.25 -11.95 2.96
C LEU A 322 -4.88 -10.53 3.42
N LYS A 323 -5.47 -9.49 2.79
CA LYS A 323 -5.23 -8.07 3.12
C LYS A 323 -6.27 -7.47 4.07
N ARG A 324 -7.33 -8.19 4.47
CA ARG A 324 -8.35 -7.69 5.39
C ARG A 324 -7.73 -7.33 6.74
N ASN A 325 -8.20 -6.24 7.34
CA ASN A 325 -7.68 -5.81 8.65
C ASN A 325 -8.10 -6.76 9.78
N THR A 326 -9.27 -7.40 9.68
CA THR A 326 -9.86 -8.30 10.69
C THR A 326 -9.61 -9.79 10.41
N GLY A 327 -9.79 -10.62 11.44
CA GLY A 327 -9.63 -12.08 11.43
C GLY A 327 -8.22 -12.55 11.85
N SER A 328 -7.94 -13.85 11.71
CA SER A 328 -6.71 -14.48 12.23
C SER A 328 -5.45 -14.01 11.52
N GLU A 329 -4.43 -13.57 12.27
CA GLU A 329 -3.10 -13.25 11.74
C GLU A 329 -2.42 -14.43 11.03
N GLU A 330 -2.85 -15.66 11.31
CA GLU A 330 -2.31 -16.86 10.65
C GLU A 330 -2.78 -17.02 9.20
N GLU A 331 -3.77 -16.23 8.79
CA GLU A 331 -4.38 -16.18 7.47
C GLU A 331 -4.17 -14.81 6.79
N ARG A 332 -3.19 -14.00 7.23
CA ARG A 332 -3.00 -12.63 6.72
C ARG A 332 -1.56 -12.40 6.23
N ALA A 333 -1.45 -11.58 5.20
CA ALA A 333 -0.20 -11.21 4.54
C ALA A 333 -0.33 -9.77 4.01
N ARG A 334 -0.54 -8.83 4.94
CA ARG A 334 -0.98 -7.45 4.61
C ARG A 334 0.11 -6.60 3.95
N ASP A 335 1.37 -6.99 4.05
CA ASP A 335 2.52 -6.31 3.44
C ASP A 335 2.63 -6.62 1.92
N LEU A 336 2.03 -7.72 1.46
CA LEU A 336 1.87 -8.03 0.04
C LEU A 336 0.70 -7.26 -0.61
N PHE A 337 0.78 -7.08 -1.92
CA PHE A 337 -0.30 -6.58 -2.76
C PHE A 337 -0.93 -7.72 -3.57
N TYR A 338 -2.15 -7.52 -4.07
CA TYR A 338 -2.93 -8.57 -4.70
C TYR A 338 -3.57 -8.06 -5.99
N GLY A 339 -3.48 -8.85 -7.07
CA GLY A 339 -4.12 -8.60 -8.34
C GLY A 339 -4.85 -9.83 -8.86
N LEU A 340 -5.97 -9.63 -9.53
CA LEU A 340 -6.66 -10.68 -10.26
C LEU A 340 -6.27 -10.63 -11.74
N TRP A 341 -5.98 -11.80 -12.29
CA TRP A 341 -5.71 -12.02 -13.71
C TRP A 341 -6.95 -12.68 -14.33
N ILE A 342 -7.84 -11.86 -14.87
CA ILE A 342 -9.25 -12.23 -15.12
C ILE A 342 -9.47 -12.62 -16.58
N PRO A 343 -9.91 -13.86 -16.89
CA PRO A 343 -10.36 -14.21 -18.24
C PRO A 343 -11.74 -13.60 -18.54
N ASP A 344 -11.98 -13.27 -19.81
CA ASP A 344 -13.25 -12.72 -20.33
C ASP A 344 -14.44 -13.60 -19.91
N LEU A 345 -14.27 -14.93 -19.98
CA LEU A 345 -15.27 -15.92 -19.54
C LEU A 345 -15.77 -15.70 -18.10
N PHE A 346 -14.92 -15.26 -17.16
CA PHE A 346 -15.39 -14.99 -15.80
C PHE A 346 -16.37 -13.81 -15.78
N MET A 347 -16.04 -12.72 -16.50
CA MET A 347 -16.89 -11.54 -16.61
C MET A 347 -18.23 -11.88 -17.28
N GLU A 348 -18.22 -12.74 -18.30
CA GLU A 348 -19.44 -13.27 -18.92
C GLU A 348 -20.28 -14.12 -17.95
N ARG A 349 -19.66 -15.01 -17.19
CA ARG A 349 -20.36 -15.85 -16.20
C ARG A 349 -21.00 -15.00 -15.10
N VAL A 350 -20.33 -13.93 -14.64
CA VAL A 350 -20.88 -12.94 -13.68
C VAL A 350 -22.07 -12.18 -14.29
N LYS A 351 -21.92 -11.69 -15.52
CA LYS A 351 -22.99 -10.99 -16.27
C LYS A 351 -24.25 -11.85 -16.38
N ASP A 352 -24.09 -13.09 -16.84
CA ASP A 352 -25.19 -14.00 -17.18
C ASP A 352 -25.72 -14.84 -16.00
N ASP A 353 -25.26 -14.59 -14.76
CA ASP A 353 -25.59 -15.35 -13.53
C ASP A 353 -25.33 -16.88 -13.60
N LYS A 354 -24.28 -17.23 -14.35
CA LYS A 354 -23.87 -18.62 -14.56
C LYS A 354 -23.00 -19.10 -13.40
N ASP A 355 -22.87 -20.42 -13.30
CA ASP A 355 -21.99 -21.05 -12.34
C ASP A 355 -20.52 -20.86 -12.73
N TRP A 356 -19.65 -20.85 -11.72
CA TRP A 356 -18.20 -20.76 -11.83
C TRP A 356 -17.56 -21.89 -11.02
N SER A 357 -16.71 -22.67 -11.69
CA SER A 357 -16.04 -23.83 -11.12
C SER A 357 -14.63 -23.48 -10.64
N LEU A 358 -14.40 -23.72 -9.36
CA LEU A 358 -13.12 -23.48 -8.68
C LEU A 358 -12.24 -24.72 -8.80
N MET A 359 -11.11 -24.59 -9.47
CA MET A 359 -10.22 -25.66 -9.91
C MET A 359 -8.86 -25.58 -9.23
N CYS A 360 -8.20 -26.74 -9.11
CA CYS A 360 -6.81 -26.81 -8.68
C CYS A 360 -5.92 -27.01 -9.92
N PRO A 361 -4.84 -26.24 -10.13
CA PRO A 361 -3.99 -26.35 -11.32
C PRO A 361 -3.41 -27.76 -11.49
N HIS A 362 -3.02 -28.43 -10.40
CA HIS A 362 -2.59 -29.83 -10.41
C HIS A 362 -3.66 -30.82 -10.97
N LYS A 363 -4.96 -30.51 -10.82
CA LYS A 363 -6.06 -31.29 -11.43
C LYS A 363 -6.45 -30.78 -12.83
N CYS A 364 -6.14 -29.53 -13.14
CA CYS A 364 -6.56 -28.79 -14.34
C CYS A 364 -5.38 -27.99 -14.94
N PRO A 365 -4.34 -28.68 -15.46
CA PRO A 365 -3.16 -28.02 -16.01
C PRO A 365 -3.47 -27.24 -17.30
N GLY A 366 -2.57 -26.38 -17.75
CA GLY A 366 -2.71 -25.62 -19.00
C GLY A 366 -3.66 -24.41 -18.93
N LEU A 367 -4.53 -24.29 -17.93
CA LEU A 367 -5.43 -23.13 -17.77
C LEU A 367 -4.67 -21.80 -17.66
N HIS A 368 -3.53 -21.80 -16.97
CA HIS A 368 -2.69 -20.61 -16.83
C HIS A 368 -1.72 -20.38 -18.01
N ASP A 369 -1.69 -21.30 -18.97
CA ASP A 369 -0.84 -21.28 -20.17
C ASP A 369 -1.63 -20.96 -21.45
N SER A 370 -2.96 -20.90 -21.36
CA SER A 370 -3.91 -20.63 -22.45
C SER A 370 -4.73 -19.37 -22.15
N TYR A 371 -5.28 -18.72 -23.17
CA TYR A 371 -6.12 -17.52 -23.05
C TYR A 371 -7.24 -17.49 -24.10
N GLY A 372 -8.25 -16.65 -23.91
CA GLY A 372 -9.44 -16.52 -24.77
C GLY A 372 -10.11 -17.86 -25.09
N GLU A 373 -10.44 -18.09 -26.36
CA GLU A 373 -11.12 -19.31 -26.84
C GLU A 373 -10.41 -20.61 -26.41
N GLU A 374 -9.08 -20.65 -26.32
CA GLU A 374 -8.36 -21.85 -25.91
C GLU A 374 -8.58 -22.14 -24.43
N PHE A 375 -8.47 -21.11 -23.59
CA PHE A 375 -8.79 -21.17 -22.17
C PHE A 375 -10.24 -21.59 -21.95
N GLU A 376 -11.20 -21.00 -22.70
CA GLU A 376 -12.62 -21.34 -22.61
C GLU A 376 -12.89 -22.81 -22.92
N LYS A 377 -12.34 -23.32 -24.03
CA LYS A 377 -12.50 -24.72 -24.45
C LYS A 377 -11.90 -25.68 -23.43
N LEU A 378 -10.73 -25.35 -22.88
CA LEU A 378 -10.05 -26.16 -21.85
C LEU A 378 -10.79 -26.13 -20.50
N TYR A 379 -11.26 -24.96 -20.09
CA TYR A 379 -12.00 -24.76 -18.84
C TYR A 379 -13.35 -25.48 -18.87
N VAL A 380 -14.16 -25.29 -19.93
CA VAL A 380 -15.46 -25.96 -20.09
C VAL A 380 -15.29 -27.48 -20.20
N LYS A 381 -14.23 -27.97 -20.83
CA LYS A 381 -13.86 -29.39 -20.82
C LYS A 381 -13.63 -29.90 -19.39
N TYR A 382 -12.88 -29.18 -18.56
CA TYR A 382 -12.65 -29.56 -17.16
C TYR A 382 -13.90 -29.41 -16.26
N GLU A 383 -14.83 -28.52 -16.58
CA GLU A 383 -16.16 -28.50 -15.94
C GLU A 383 -16.97 -29.76 -16.29
N ALA A 384 -16.99 -30.16 -17.56
CA ALA A 384 -17.68 -31.36 -18.04
C ALA A 384 -17.06 -32.67 -17.53
N GLU A 385 -15.73 -32.73 -17.40
CA GLU A 385 -15.00 -33.83 -16.76
C GLU A 385 -15.13 -33.83 -15.22
N GLY A 386 -15.81 -32.85 -14.61
CA GLY A 386 -16.03 -32.77 -13.17
C GLY A 386 -14.77 -32.49 -12.33
N ARG A 387 -13.72 -31.89 -12.93
CA ARG A 387 -12.36 -31.79 -12.33
C ARG A 387 -12.18 -30.63 -11.34
N TYR A 388 -13.26 -29.92 -11.00
CA TYR A 388 -13.27 -28.86 -10.01
C TYR A 388 -13.25 -29.37 -8.56
N LYS A 389 -12.93 -28.49 -7.60
CA LYS A 389 -13.05 -28.73 -6.16
C LYS A 389 -14.37 -28.24 -5.58
N LYS A 390 -14.87 -27.12 -6.09
CA LYS A 390 -16.11 -26.46 -5.65
C LYS A 390 -16.73 -25.77 -6.86
N ARG A 391 -18.05 -25.66 -6.92
CA ARG A 391 -18.77 -24.82 -7.89
C ARG A 391 -19.64 -23.83 -7.12
N ILE A 392 -19.64 -22.58 -7.56
CA ILE A 392 -20.34 -21.45 -6.92
C ILE A 392 -21.01 -20.60 -7.99
N LYS A 393 -21.88 -19.66 -7.60
CA LYS A 393 -22.32 -18.61 -8.55
C LYS A 393 -21.17 -17.66 -8.83
N ALA A 394 -20.99 -17.29 -10.09
CA ALA A 394 -19.97 -16.31 -10.47
C ALA A 394 -20.19 -14.96 -9.74
N ARG A 395 -21.45 -14.54 -9.58
CA ARG A 395 -21.82 -13.33 -8.83
C ARG A 395 -21.43 -13.38 -7.35
N ALA A 396 -21.49 -14.54 -6.69
CA ALA A 396 -21.05 -14.68 -5.31
C ALA A 396 -19.53 -14.52 -5.13
N LEU A 397 -18.72 -14.91 -6.14
CA LEU A 397 -17.29 -14.58 -6.14
C LEU A 397 -17.07 -13.08 -6.43
N TRP A 398 -17.84 -12.52 -7.36
CA TRP A 398 -17.80 -11.09 -7.68
C TRP A 398 -18.13 -10.18 -6.49
N GLU A 399 -19.07 -10.60 -5.64
CA GLU A 399 -19.42 -9.92 -4.38
C GLU A 399 -18.26 -9.89 -3.39
N GLU A 400 -17.53 -11.00 -3.20
CA GLU A 400 -16.34 -11.02 -2.35
C GLU A 400 -15.18 -10.18 -2.94
N ILE A 401 -15.00 -10.17 -4.26
CA ILE A 401 -14.01 -9.32 -4.95
C ILE A 401 -14.30 -7.85 -4.68
N VAL A 402 -15.54 -7.41 -4.94
CA VAL A 402 -15.95 -6.00 -4.77
C VAL A 402 -15.96 -5.59 -3.29
N THR A 403 -16.32 -6.50 -2.38
CA THR A 403 -16.27 -6.25 -0.94
C THR A 403 -14.83 -6.03 -0.47
N SER A 404 -13.89 -6.91 -0.84
CA SER A 404 -12.47 -6.75 -0.51
C SER A 404 -11.89 -5.43 -1.06
N GLN A 405 -12.32 -5.01 -2.26
CA GLN A 405 -11.94 -3.71 -2.84
C GLN A 405 -12.47 -2.52 -2.05
N ILE A 406 -13.71 -2.57 -1.57
CA ILE A 406 -14.30 -1.52 -0.73
C ILE A 406 -13.59 -1.41 0.62
N GLU A 407 -13.17 -2.54 1.20
CA GLU A 407 -12.49 -2.61 2.50
C GLU A 407 -10.99 -2.28 2.45
N THR A 408 -10.29 -2.66 1.37
CA THR A 408 -8.81 -2.64 1.31
C THR A 408 -8.24 -1.82 0.16
N GLY A 409 -9.06 -1.38 -0.80
CA GLY A 409 -8.64 -0.78 -2.06
C GLY A 409 -8.12 -1.77 -3.10
N THR A 410 -8.12 -3.08 -2.81
CA THR A 410 -7.53 -4.18 -3.60
C THR A 410 -8.44 -5.44 -3.53
N PRO A 411 -8.32 -6.45 -4.40
CA PRO A 411 -7.29 -6.66 -5.43
C PRO A 411 -7.39 -5.70 -6.62
N TYR A 412 -6.26 -5.55 -7.31
CA TYR A 412 -6.18 -4.95 -8.64
C TYR A 412 -6.97 -5.77 -9.66
N MET A 413 -7.45 -5.14 -10.74
CA MET A 413 -8.27 -5.77 -11.79
C MET A 413 -7.58 -5.69 -13.14
N LEU A 414 -7.10 -6.82 -13.65
CA LEU A 414 -6.46 -6.91 -14.96
C LEU A 414 -7.12 -8.02 -15.78
N TYR A 415 -7.37 -7.75 -17.06
CA TYR A 415 -8.10 -8.64 -17.94
C TYR A 415 -7.12 -9.44 -18.81
N LYS A 416 -6.89 -10.69 -18.41
CA LYS A 416 -5.92 -11.65 -18.99
C LYS A 416 -5.97 -11.67 -20.52
N ASP A 417 -7.17 -11.74 -21.08
CA ASP A 417 -7.35 -11.91 -22.51
C ASP A 417 -7.14 -10.58 -23.26
N ALA A 418 -7.58 -9.44 -22.71
CA ALA A 418 -7.27 -8.12 -23.27
C ALA A 418 -5.76 -7.78 -23.19
N CYS A 419 -5.05 -8.31 -22.19
CA CYS A 419 -3.59 -8.23 -22.08
C CYS A 419 -2.90 -9.07 -23.16
N ASN A 420 -3.26 -10.35 -23.31
CA ASN A 420 -2.62 -11.28 -24.25
C ASN A 420 -2.95 -10.96 -25.72
N ARG A 421 -4.24 -10.85 -26.06
CA ARG A 421 -4.79 -10.59 -27.42
C ARG A 421 -4.31 -9.26 -28.03
N LYS A 422 -3.67 -8.40 -27.24
CA LYS A 422 -3.21 -7.04 -27.61
C LYS A 422 -1.81 -6.73 -27.09
N SER A 423 -0.94 -7.74 -27.03
CA SER A 423 0.49 -7.59 -26.71
C SER A 423 1.34 -7.91 -27.92
N ASN A 424 2.34 -7.07 -28.19
CA ASN A 424 3.33 -7.38 -29.23
C ASN A 424 4.24 -8.57 -28.86
N GLN A 425 4.24 -9.02 -27.60
CA GLN A 425 4.94 -10.21 -27.13
C GLN A 425 4.09 -11.50 -27.22
N GLN A 426 2.90 -11.48 -27.84
CA GLN A 426 2.03 -12.67 -27.94
C GLN A 426 2.62 -13.85 -28.73
N ASN A 427 3.77 -13.66 -29.41
CA ASN A 427 4.55 -14.73 -30.05
C ASN A 427 5.44 -15.53 -29.08
N LEU A 428 5.67 -15.04 -27.85
CA LEU A 428 6.47 -15.72 -26.82
C LEU A 428 5.66 -16.78 -26.03
N GLY A 429 4.34 -16.61 -25.99
CA GLY A 429 3.41 -17.43 -25.22
C GLY A 429 2.52 -16.59 -24.30
N THR A 430 1.72 -17.27 -23.47
CA THR A 430 0.73 -16.61 -22.60
C THR A 430 1.40 -15.81 -21.49
N ILE A 431 1.10 -14.51 -21.46
CA ILE A 431 1.45 -13.58 -20.38
C ILE A 431 0.57 -13.89 -19.17
N LYS A 432 1.22 -14.09 -18.01
CA LYS A 432 0.60 -14.61 -16.78
C LYS A 432 0.32 -13.56 -15.71
N CYS A 433 0.92 -12.37 -15.78
CA CYS A 433 0.68 -11.30 -14.79
C CYS A 433 1.10 -9.92 -15.31
N SER A 434 1.03 -8.94 -14.40
CA SER A 434 1.62 -7.61 -14.53
C SER A 434 2.60 -7.37 -13.36
N ASN A 435 3.31 -6.25 -13.37
CA ASN A 435 4.16 -5.79 -12.26
C ASN A 435 3.38 -5.32 -11.00
N LEU A 436 4.12 -4.77 -10.03
CA LEU A 436 3.61 -4.14 -8.80
C LEU A 436 2.57 -3.01 -9.03
N CYS A 437 2.70 -2.25 -10.13
CA CYS A 437 1.94 -1.02 -10.37
C CYS A 437 0.90 -1.12 -11.51
N THR A 438 0.70 -2.31 -12.08
CA THR A 438 -0.34 -2.65 -13.07
C THR A 438 -0.23 -2.03 -14.48
N GLU A 439 0.90 -1.42 -14.82
CA GLU A 439 1.17 -0.83 -16.15
C GLU A 439 1.99 -1.74 -17.09
N ILE A 440 2.69 -2.75 -16.57
CA ILE A 440 3.63 -3.57 -17.35
C ILE A 440 3.04 -4.93 -17.69
N VAL A 441 2.94 -5.24 -18.98
CA VAL A 441 2.35 -6.48 -19.50
C VAL A 441 3.38 -7.16 -20.40
N GLN A 442 4.21 -8.00 -19.79
CA GLN A 442 5.35 -8.66 -20.42
C GLN A 442 5.34 -10.17 -20.15
N TYR A 443 5.87 -10.96 -21.07
CA TYR A 443 6.06 -12.40 -20.91
C TYR A 443 7.07 -12.72 -19.79
N SER A 444 6.81 -13.80 -19.04
CA SER A 444 7.72 -14.32 -18.02
C SER A 444 7.59 -15.84 -17.89
N SER A 445 8.71 -16.53 -17.73
CA SER A 445 8.81 -18.00 -17.63
C SER A 445 9.61 -18.40 -16.38
N PRO A 446 9.82 -19.69 -16.10
CA PRO A 446 10.75 -20.15 -15.05
C PRO A 446 12.21 -19.69 -15.27
N ASP A 447 12.57 -19.41 -16.54
CA ASP A 447 13.91 -19.06 -17.01
C ASP A 447 14.02 -17.58 -17.49
N GLU A 448 12.90 -16.85 -17.49
CA GLU A 448 12.80 -15.46 -17.94
C GLU A 448 12.01 -14.60 -16.94
N VAL A 449 12.71 -13.67 -16.30
CA VAL A 449 12.10 -12.67 -15.41
C VAL A 449 11.98 -11.35 -16.17
N ALA A 450 10.77 -10.96 -16.55
CA ALA A 450 10.56 -9.76 -17.35
C ALA A 450 11.00 -8.49 -16.59
N VAL A 451 11.58 -7.52 -17.30
CA VAL A 451 12.23 -6.34 -16.69
C VAL A 451 11.68 -5.05 -17.28
N CYS A 452 11.49 -4.05 -16.40
CA CYS A 452 10.95 -2.76 -16.80
C CYS A 452 11.92 -1.59 -16.65
N ASN A 453 12.30 -1.02 -17.80
CA ASN A 453 13.13 0.17 -17.96
C ASN A 453 12.19 1.40 -18.14
N LEU A 454 12.18 2.36 -17.19
CA LEU A 454 11.13 3.39 -17.09
C LEU A 454 11.61 4.85 -17.19
N ALA A 455 10.85 5.69 -17.90
CA ALA A 455 10.94 7.15 -17.89
C ALA A 455 9.58 7.82 -18.12
N SER A 456 9.41 9.05 -17.64
CA SER A 456 8.16 9.82 -17.75
C SER A 456 8.38 11.19 -18.37
N ILE A 457 7.58 11.54 -19.39
CA ILE A 457 7.58 12.83 -20.08
C ILE A 457 6.68 13.85 -19.34
N ALA A 458 7.13 15.10 -19.22
CA ALA A 458 6.42 16.16 -18.50
C ALA A 458 5.51 16.98 -19.43
N LEU A 459 4.24 16.57 -19.54
CA LEU A 459 3.31 17.10 -20.56
C LEU A 459 3.06 18.62 -20.45
N ASN A 460 3.17 19.18 -19.25
CA ASN A 460 3.06 20.62 -19.03
C ASN A 460 4.19 21.47 -19.62
N ARG A 461 5.30 20.87 -20.07
CA ARG A 461 6.38 21.59 -20.76
C ARG A 461 6.10 21.86 -22.23
N PHE A 462 5.11 21.17 -22.81
CA PHE A 462 4.73 21.27 -24.23
C PHE A 462 3.51 22.17 -24.46
N VAL A 463 3.01 22.86 -23.43
CA VAL A 463 1.99 23.91 -23.57
C VAL A 463 2.70 25.24 -23.77
N ASN A 464 2.40 25.89 -24.90
CA ASN A 464 2.96 27.18 -25.29
C ASN A 464 2.17 28.36 -24.66
N GLU A 465 2.75 29.57 -24.68
CA GLU A 465 2.14 30.77 -24.09
C GLU A 465 0.82 31.19 -24.78
N ASP A 466 0.67 30.86 -26.05
CA ASP A 466 -0.56 31.04 -26.84
C ASP A 466 -1.65 30.00 -26.53
N LYS A 467 -1.36 29.02 -25.66
CA LYS A 467 -2.19 27.83 -25.35
C LYS A 467 -2.38 26.89 -26.55
N SER A 468 -1.40 26.83 -27.45
CA SER A 468 -1.18 25.67 -28.31
C SER A 468 -0.43 24.56 -27.55
N PHE A 469 -0.44 23.33 -28.09
CA PHE A 469 0.33 22.20 -27.58
C PHE A 469 1.28 21.69 -28.66
N ASP A 470 2.56 21.60 -28.31
CA ASP A 470 3.65 21.23 -29.23
C ASP A 470 3.78 19.70 -29.34
N TYR A 471 3.10 19.14 -30.33
CA TYR A 471 3.17 17.71 -30.66
C TYR A 471 4.49 17.31 -31.34
N ASP A 472 5.15 18.23 -32.05
CA ASP A 472 6.39 17.93 -32.78
C ASP A 472 7.57 17.83 -31.81
N LYS A 473 7.64 18.74 -30.83
CA LYS A 473 8.60 18.63 -29.73
C LYS A 473 8.31 17.44 -28.84
N LEU A 474 7.03 17.08 -28.62
CA LEU A 474 6.68 15.85 -27.90
C LEU A 474 7.20 14.59 -28.63
N HIS A 475 7.10 14.54 -29.95
CA HIS A 475 7.67 13.47 -30.79
C HIS A 475 9.20 13.43 -30.66
N GLU A 476 9.89 14.56 -30.85
CA GLU A 476 11.34 14.70 -30.73
C GLU A 476 11.86 14.20 -29.37
N ILE A 477 11.27 14.68 -28.27
CA ILE A 477 11.66 14.28 -26.91
C ILE A 477 11.38 12.79 -26.67
N THR A 478 10.29 12.25 -27.22
CA THR A 478 10.00 10.81 -27.12
C THR A 478 11.08 9.98 -27.81
N LYS A 479 11.57 10.41 -28.99
CA LYS A 479 12.68 9.75 -29.69
C LYS A 479 13.95 9.70 -28.83
N VAL A 480 14.28 10.78 -28.11
CA VAL A 480 15.40 10.79 -27.13
C VAL A 480 15.16 9.77 -26.02
N VAL A 481 13.97 9.78 -25.40
CA VAL A 481 13.64 8.88 -24.29
C VAL A 481 13.73 7.41 -24.71
N THR A 482 13.28 7.04 -25.91
CA THR A 482 13.45 5.69 -26.48
C THR A 482 14.93 5.30 -26.58
N ARG A 483 15.79 6.17 -27.12
CA ARG A 483 17.24 5.92 -27.22
C ARG A 483 17.87 5.70 -25.83
N ASN A 484 17.47 6.50 -24.84
CA ASN A 484 18.00 6.42 -23.48
C ASN A 484 17.58 5.13 -22.77
N LEU A 485 16.29 4.78 -22.83
CA LEU A 485 15.79 3.53 -22.25
C LEU A 485 16.37 2.30 -22.96
N ASN A 486 16.61 2.37 -24.27
CA ASN A 486 17.29 1.29 -24.98
C ASN A 486 18.78 1.15 -24.58
N LYS A 487 19.50 2.24 -24.29
CA LYS A 487 20.87 2.15 -23.71
C LYS A 487 20.84 1.58 -22.28
N ILE A 488 19.85 1.95 -21.45
CA ILE A 488 19.70 1.41 -20.09
C ILE A 488 19.60 -0.12 -20.06
N ILE A 489 19.00 -0.77 -21.07
CA ILE A 489 18.97 -2.24 -21.18
C ILE A 489 20.38 -2.85 -21.23
N ASP A 490 21.34 -2.15 -21.85
CA ASP A 490 22.70 -2.66 -21.97
C ASP A 490 23.61 -2.28 -20.79
N GLU A 491 23.35 -1.11 -20.17
CA GLU A 491 24.13 -0.58 -19.04
C GLU A 491 23.62 -0.99 -17.65
N ASN A 492 22.45 -1.66 -17.55
CA ASN A 492 21.83 -2.03 -16.28
C ASN A 492 22.51 -3.26 -15.63
N TYR A 493 22.84 -3.16 -14.34
CA TYR A 493 23.21 -4.32 -13.52
C TYR A 493 21.98 -5.16 -13.13
N TYR A 494 21.94 -6.42 -13.54
CA TYR A 494 20.84 -7.35 -13.25
C TYR A 494 21.05 -8.07 -11.90
N PRO A 495 19.99 -8.23 -11.08
CA PRO A 495 20.09 -8.90 -9.78
C PRO A 495 20.01 -10.44 -9.87
N VAL A 496 19.52 -10.98 -10.99
CA VAL A 496 19.37 -12.40 -11.33
C VAL A 496 19.59 -12.58 -12.84
N GLU A 497 20.05 -13.74 -13.29
CA GLU A 497 20.44 -14.01 -14.68
C GLU A 497 19.23 -14.06 -15.62
N GLU A 498 18.13 -14.67 -15.16
CA GLU A 498 16.85 -14.78 -15.88
C GLU A 498 16.27 -13.40 -16.27
N ALA A 499 16.67 -12.34 -15.54
CA ALA A 499 16.28 -10.97 -15.82
C ALA A 499 17.15 -10.30 -16.91
N GLU A 500 18.44 -10.64 -16.99
CA GLU A 500 19.28 -10.19 -18.10
C GLU A 500 18.86 -10.86 -19.40
N ILE A 501 18.63 -12.18 -19.37
CA ILE A 501 18.15 -12.97 -20.51
C ILE A 501 16.88 -12.33 -21.12
N SER A 502 15.84 -12.12 -20.31
CA SER A 502 14.58 -11.54 -20.81
C SER A 502 14.77 -10.11 -21.35
N ASN A 503 15.45 -9.23 -20.62
CA ASN A 503 15.62 -7.84 -21.05
C ASN A 503 16.50 -7.72 -22.31
N LYS A 504 17.50 -8.58 -22.50
CA LYS A 504 18.36 -8.59 -23.70
C LYS A 504 17.65 -9.15 -24.93
N ARG A 505 16.82 -10.19 -24.78
CA ARG A 505 16.14 -10.90 -25.89
C ARG A 505 14.91 -10.17 -26.44
N HIS A 506 14.14 -9.48 -25.59
CA HIS A 506 12.90 -8.78 -26.00
C HIS A 506 13.05 -7.24 -25.96
N ARG A 507 14.02 -6.73 -25.19
CA ARG A 507 14.35 -5.30 -25.08
C ARG A 507 13.16 -4.36 -24.80
N PRO A 508 12.22 -4.67 -23.89
CA PRO A 508 11.05 -3.84 -23.63
C PRO A 508 11.41 -2.56 -22.86
N ILE A 509 10.72 -1.46 -23.16
CA ILE A 509 10.84 -0.19 -22.41
C ILE A 509 9.44 0.32 -22.04
N GLY A 510 9.34 1.16 -21.02
CA GLY A 510 8.09 1.79 -20.59
C GLY A 510 8.21 3.30 -20.51
N ILE A 511 7.76 3.97 -21.57
CA ILE A 511 7.59 5.42 -21.61
C ILE A 511 6.21 5.75 -21.04
N GLY A 512 6.19 6.57 -20.00
CA GLY A 512 4.99 7.11 -19.39
C GLY A 512 4.94 8.64 -19.49
N VAL A 513 3.94 9.22 -18.84
CA VAL A 513 3.74 10.66 -18.76
C VAL A 513 3.61 11.12 -17.31
N GLN A 514 3.65 12.42 -17.09
CA GLN A 514 3.26 13.09 -15.85
C GLN A 514 2.73 14.49 -16.15
N GLY A 515 1.95 15.05 -15.24
CA GLY A 515 1.37 16.39 -15.41
C GLY A 515 0.30 16.48 -16.50
N LEU A 516 -0.48 15.41 -16.74
CA LEU A 516 -1.62 15.48 -17.67
C LEU A 516 -2.68 16.50 -17.20
N ALA A 517 -2.97 16.53 -15.89
CA ALA A 517 -3.86 17.54 -15.32
C ALA A 517 -3.29 18.96 -15.42
N ASP A 518 -1.99 19.15 -15.19
CA ASP A 518 -1.31 20.43 -15.38
C ASP A 518 -1.42 20.93 -16.82
N ALA A 519 -1.18 20.06 -17.80
CA ALA A 519 -1.30 20.40 -19.23
C ALA A 519 -2.74 20.84 -19.57
N PHE A 520 -3.77 20.11 -19.13
CA PHE A 520 -5.17 20.53 -19.31
C PHE A 520 -5.49 21.85 -18.61
N MET A 521 -4.99 22.07 -17.38
CA MET A 521 -5.20 23.33 -16.64
C MET A 521 -4.53 24.53 -17.31
N LEU A 522 -3.34 24.36 -17.90
CA LEU A 522 -2.66 25.41 -18.68
C LEU A 522 -3.41 25.71 -20.00
N MET A 523 -3.86 24.67 -20.71
CA MET A 523 -4.68 24.80 -21.93
C MET A 523 -6.11 25.33 -21.67
N ARG A 524 -6.53 25.42 -20.40
CA ARG A 524 -7.89 25.80 -19.95
C ARG A 524 -8.99 24.80 -20.32
N TYR A 525 -8.65 23.52 -20.43
CA TYR A 525 -9.61 22.43 -20.68
C TYR A 525 -10.01 21.74 -19.36
N PRO A 526 -11.30 21.70 -18.99
CA PRO A 526 -11.80 20.81 -17.94
C PRO A 526 -11.42 19.35 -18.22
N PHE A 527 -11.04 18.57 -17.21
CA PHE A 527 -10.35 17.28 -17.40
C PHE A 527 -11.09 16.29 -18.34
N THR A 528 -12.43 16.25 -18.30
CA THR A 528 -13.25 15.36 -19.16
C THR A 528 -14.01 16.10 -20.26
N SER A 529 -13.56 17.30 -20.63
CA SER A 529 -14.06 18.02 -21.81
C SER A 529 -13.74 17.30 -23.12
N PRO A 530 -14.51 17.52 -24.21
CA PRO A 530 -14.19 16.99 -25.53
C PRO A 530 -12.78 17.37 -26.00
N GLU A 531 -12.32 18.57 -25.65
CA GLU A 531 -11.00 19.12 -25.98
C GLU A 531 -9.90 18.34 -25.25
N ALA A 532 -10.04 18.16 -23.92
CA ALA A 532 -9.13 17.32 -23.13
C ALA A 532 -9.12 15.86 -23.59
N ARG A 533 -10.27 15.31 -23.99
CA ARG A 533 -10.40 13.94 -24.53
C ARG A 533 -9.67 13.79 -25.86
N ASN A 534 -9.81 14.74 -26.78
CA ASN A 534 -9.08 14.74 -28.05
C ASN A 534 -7.57 14.97 -27.86
N MET A 535 -7.19 15.88 -26.97
CA MET A 535 -5.81 16.15 -26.59
C MET A 535 -5.14 14.91 -25.97
N ASN A 536 -5.84 14.21 -25.06
CA ASN A 536 -5.42 12.92 -24.50
C ASN A 536 -5.09 11.91 -25.59
N ARG A 537 -5.98 11.71 -26.59
CA ARG A 537 -5.72 10.82 -27.72
C ARG A 537 -4.46 11.24 -28.49
N ARG A 538 -4.38 12.50 -28.95
CA ARG A 538 -3.24 12.99 -29.75
C ARG A 538 -1.90 12.89 -29.00
N ILE A 539 -1.86 13.14 -27.70
CA ILE A 539 -0.64 12.99 -26.88
C ILE A 539 -0.10 11.56 -26.94
N PHE A 540 -0.96 10.55 -26.68
CA PHE A 540 -0.51 9.16 -26.67
C PHE A 540 -0.25 8.61 -28.07
N GLU A 541 -0.99 9.08 -29.08
CA GLU A 541 -0.72 8.81 -30.50
C GLU A 541 0.67 9.32 -30.92
N THR A 542 1.01 10.57 -30.59
CA THR A 542 2.34 11.16 -30.81
C THR A 542 3.46 10.40 -30.11
N ILE A 543 3.25 10.05 -28.83
CA ILE A 543 4.26 9.31 -28.05
C ILE A 543 4.47 7.91 -28.65
N TYR A 544 3.42 7.19 -29.04
CA TYR A 544 3.56 5.87 -29.66
C TYR A 544 4.24 5.95 -31.04
N HIS A 545 3.90 6.96 -31.85
CA HIS A 545 4.54 7.20 -33.16
C HIS A 545 6.04 7.47 -33.01
N GLY A 546 6.43 8.45 -32.19
CA GLY A 546 7.84 8.80 -31.97
C GLY A 546 8.64 7.68 -31.30
N ALA A 547 8.02 6.90 -30.41
CA ALA A 547 8.68 5.76 -29.79
C ALA A 547 8.96 4.63 -30.80
N LEU A 548 7.99 4.29 -31.65
CA LEU A 548 8.16 3.32 -32.74
C LEU A 548 9.20 3.79 -33.76
N GLU A 549 9.16 5.06 -34.16
CA GLU A 549 10.10 5.63 -35.13
C GLU A 549 11.54 5.55 -34.62
N ALA A 550 11.82 5.97 -33.38
CA ALA A 550 13.15 5.83 -32.79
C ALA A 550 13.57 4.36 -32.58
N SER A 551 12.62 3.46 -32.31
CA SER A 551 12.93 2.04 -32.21
C SER A 551 13.24 1.42 -33.58
N CYS A 552 12.66 1.93 -34.66
CA CYS A 552 12.97 1.59 -36.05
C CYS A 552 14.34 2.14 -36.47
N GLU A 553 14.68 3.39 -36.14
CA GLU A 553 16.03 3.97 -36.36
C GLU A 553 17.12 3.18 -35.64
N LEU A 554 16.84 2.73 -34.41
CA LEU A 554 17.74 1.85 -33.66
C LEU A 554 17.85 0.45 -34.29
N ALA A 555 16.79 -0.05 -34.96
CA ALA A 555 16.82 -1.33 -35.64
C ALA A 555 17.59 -1.29 -36.96
N GLU A 556 17.47 -0.20 -37.74
CA GLU A 556 18.30 0.04 -38.93
C GLU A 556 19.80 0.07 -38.57
N LYS A 557 20.15 0.62 -37.40
CA LYS A 557 21.55 0.73 -36.96
C LYS A 557 22.11 -0.51 -36.25
N TYR A 558 21.29 -1.27 -35.52
CA TYR A 558 21.76 -2.33 -34.60
C TYR A 558 21.08 -3.70 -34.81
N GLY A 559 20.16 -3.83 -35.77
CA GLY A 559 19.24 -4.95 -35.93
C GLY A 559 18.03 -4.85 -34.98
N SER A 560 16.97 -5.62 -35.26
CA SER A 560 15.81 -5.76 -34.36
C SER A 560 16.19 -6.37 -32.99
N TYR A 561 15.22 -6.53 -32.09
CA TYR A 561 15.38 -7.48 -30.98
C TYR A 561 15.29 -8.93 -31.49
N GLU A 562 15.83 -9.89 -30.72
CA GLU A 562 15.98 -11.30 -31.12
C GLU A 562 14.65 -11.96 -31.54
N THR A 563 13.59 -11.65 -30.79
CA THR A 563 12.27 -12.27 -30.91
C THR A 563 11.26 -11.41 -31.70
N TYR A 564 11.77 -10.57 -32.61
CA TYR A 564 10.96 -9.72 -33.48
C TYR A 564 10.13 -10.53 -34.49
N GLU A 565 10.69 -11.62 -35.02
CA GLU A 565 9.99 -12.47 -35.99
C GLU A 565 8.76 -13.16 -35.39
N GLY A 566 7.66 -13.17 -36.15
CA GLY A 566 6.36 -13.68 -35.72
C GLY A 566 5.59 -12.79 -34.73
N SER A 567 6.16 -11.68 -34.24
CA SER A 567 5.42 -10.66 -33.48
C SER A 567 4.34 -9.96 -34.33
N PRO A 568 3.33 -9.32 -33.73
CA PRO A 568 2.41 -8.45 -34.46
C PRO A 568 3.09 -7.35 -35.30
N VAL A 569 4.11 -6.66 -34.77
CA VAL A 569 4.79 -5.57 -35.52
C VAL A 569 5.57 -6.07 -36.74
N SER A 570 6.13 -7.29 -36.73
CA SER A 570 6.76 -7.89 -37.93
C SER A 570 5.74 -8.33 -38.99
N ARG A 571 4.46 -8.44 -38.62
CA ARG A 571 3.34 -8.57 -39.56
C ARG A 571 2.67 -7.24 -39.90
N GLY A 572 3.29 -6.11 -39.56
CA GLY A 572 2.76 -4.76 -39.81
C GLY A 572 1.54 -4.38 -38.98
N VAL A 573 1.22 -5.12 -37.90
CA VAL A 573 0.09 -4.85 -37.01
C VAL A 573 0.56 -4.04 -35.79
N LEU A 574 0.13 -2.79 -35.71
CA LEU A 574 0.43 -1.87 -34.61
C LEU A 574 -0.69 -1.89 -33.56
N GLN A 575 -0.43 -1.30 -32.39
CA GLN A 575 -1.30 -1.46 -31.22
C GLN A 575 -2.76 -1.07 -31.48
N TYR A 576 -3.03 0.06 -32.15
CA TYR A 576 -4.39 0.55 -32.38
C TYR A 576 -5.24 -0.43 -33.22
N GLU A 577 -4.63 -1.25 -34.07
CA GLU A 577 -5.33 -2.28 -34.86
C GLU A 577 -5.78 -3.47 -34.03
N MET A 578 -5.13 -3.71 -32.88
CA MET A 578 -5.51 -4.73 -31.90
C MET A 578 -6.70 -4.28 -31.04
N TRP A 579 -6.96 -2.97 -30.96
CA TRP A 579 -8.13 -2.40 -30.28
C TRP A 579 -9.31 -2.29 -31.22
N LYS A 580 -10.51 -2.69 -30.75
CA LYS A 580 -11.75 -2.63 -31.51
C LYS A 580 -12.70 -1.59 -30.92
N THR A 581 -13.42 -0.92 -31.80
CA THR A 581 -14.56 -0.03 -31.51
C THR A 581 -15.81 -0.86 -31.19
N GLU A 582 -16.89 -0.23 -30.73
CA GLU A 582 -18.17 -0.92 -30.45
C GLU A 582 -18.78 -1.57 -31.72
N ASP A 583 -18.45 -1.06 -32.92
CA ASP A 583 -18.74 -1.63 -34.23
C ASP A 583 -17.88 -2.87 -34.61
N GLY A 584 -16.93 -3.28 -33.75
CA GLY A 584 -15.95 -4.34 -34.04
C GLY A 584 -14.81 -3.95 -35.00
N LYS A 585 -14.85 -2.75 -35.60
CA LYS A 585 -13.78 -2.20 -36.46
C LYS A 585 -12.56 -1.83 -35.62
N SER A 586 -11.35 -1.94 -36.18
CA SER A 586 -10.12 -1.44 -35.53
C SER A 586 -10.20 0.06 -35.21
N VAL A 587 -9.50 0.51 -34.16
CA VAL A 587 -9.32 1.95 -33.91
C VAL A 587 -8.46 2.55 -35.03
N VAL A 588 -8.87 3.71 -35.54
CA VAL A 588 -8.13 4.49 -36.56
C VAL A 588 -7.45 5.67 -35.85
N PRO A 589 -6.14 5.91 -36.07
CA PRO A 589 -5.44 7.11 -35.58
C PRO A 589 -5.99 8.40 -36.20
N THR A 590 -5.51 9.55 -35.72
CA THR A 590 -5.72 10.83 -36.41
C THR A 590 -4.73 11.02 -37.56
N GLU A 591 -5.00 11.98 -38.45
CA GLU A 591 -4.12 12.36 -39.56
C GLU A 591 -2.87 13.17 -39.10
N GLN A 592 -2.55 13.13 -37.80
CA GLN A 592 -1.44 13.88 -37.20
C GLN A 592 -0.05 13.31 -37.59
N TRP A 593 0.04 12.02 -37.89
CA TRP A 593 1.30 11.32 -38.19
C TRP A 593 1.12 10.33 -39.34
N ASP A 594 2.13 10.18 -40.18
CA ASP A 594 2.11 9.23 -41.30
C ASP A 594 2.44 7.79 -40.84
N TRP A 595 1.40 7.13 -40.37
CA TRP A 595 1.43 5.71 -39.99
C TRP A 595 1.73 4.76 -41.16
N VAL A 596 1.57 5.18 -42.42
CA VAL A 596 1.88 4.34 -43.59
C VAL A 596 3.39 4.32 -43.81
N ILE A 597 4.03 5.49 -43.89
CA ILE A 597 5.49 5.63 -43.99
C ILE A 597 6.19 4.97 -42.79
N LEU A 598 5.66 5.10 -41.57
CA LEU A 598 6.21 4.41 -40.41
C LEU A 598 6.09 2.88 -40.54
N LYS A 599 4.96 2.34 -41.02
CA LYS A 599 4.81 0.90 -41.27
C LYS A 599 5.75 0.39 -42.36
N GLU A 600 5.96 1.14 -43.44
CA GLU A 600 6.93 0.79 -44.50
C GLU A 600 8.37 0.74 -43.96
N LYS A 601 8.78 1.71 -43.14
CA LYS A 601 10.07 1.69 -42.43
C LYS A 601 10.20 0.45 -41.53
N ILE A 602 9.19 0.17 -40.71
CA ILE A 602 9.18 -0.99 -39.79
C ILE A 602 9.24 -2.31 -40.58
N ALA A 603 8.52 -2.44 -41.70
CA ALA A 603 8.56 -3.64 -42.55
C ALA A 603 9.93 -3.86 -43.22
N LYS A 604 10.72 -2.80 -43.41
CA LYS A 604 12.07 -2.86 -44.01
C LYS A 604 13.20 -3.06 -42.98
N HIS A 605 13.05 -2.54 -41.76
CA HIS A 605 14.14 -2.46 -40.76
C HIS A 605 13.85 -3.13 -39.42
N GLY A 606 12.60 -3.47 -39.14
CA GLY A 606 12.14 -3.92 -37.83
C GLY A 606 12.09 -2.82 -36.77
N VAL A 607 11.98 -3.21 -35.50
CA VAL A 607 12.11 -2.32 -34.33
C VAL A 607 13.04 -2.95 -33.28
N ARG A 608 13.74 -2.11 -32.51
CA ARG A 608 14.75 -2.53 -31.53
C ARG A 608 14.16 -3.01 -30.19
N ASN A 609 12.89 -2.69 -29.92
CA ASN A 609 12.24 -2.91 -28.62
C ASN A 609 10.88 -3.57 -28.84
N SER A 610 10.57 -4.65 -28.11
CA SER A 610 9.29 -5.36 -28.28
C SER A 610 8.07 -4.57 -27.79
N LEU A 611 8.26 -3.70 -26.81
CA LEU A 611 7.23 -2.90 -26.13
C LEU A 611 7.82 -1.54 -25.76
N LEU A 612 7.01 -0.49 -25.76
CA LEU A 612 7.47 0.90 -25.72
C LEU A 612 6.78 1.75 -24.65
N ILE A 613 5.47 1.62 -24.46
CA ILE A 613 4.64 2.62 -23.75
C ILE A 613 3.94 2.00 -22.54
N ALA A 614 4.16 2.60 -21.37
CA ALA A 614 3.55 2.17 -20.10
C ALA A 614 3.43 3.32 -19.10
N PRO A 615 2.25 3.99 -18.98
CA PRO A 615 2.03 5.05 -18.00
C PRO A 615 1.98 4.54 -16.56
N MET A 616 3.11 4.64 -15.87
CA MET A 616 3.33 4.27 -14.47
C MET A 616 2.82 5.33 -13.47
N PRO A 617 2.78 5.04 -12.16
CA PRO A 617 2.54 6.06 -11.12
C PRO A 617 3.82 6.86 -10.86
N THR A 618 3.75 8.19 -10.93
CA THR A 618 4.94 9.06 -10.89
C THR A 618 5.15 9.77 -9.55
N ALA A 619 4.62 9.25 -8.44
CA ALA A 619 4.58 9.88 -7.12
C ALA A 619 5.84 10.63 -6.68
N SER A 620 7.03 10.05 -6.88
CA SER A 620 8.29 10.71 -6.53
C SER A 620 8.81 11.64 -7.63
N THR A 621 8.71 11.25 -8.90
CA THR A 621 9.29 11.99 -10.03
C THR A 621 8.47 13.22 -10.42
N ALA A 622 7.14 13.15 -10.36
CA ALA A 622 6.27 14.31 -10.54
C ALA A 622 6.43 15.32 -9.39
N GLN A 623 6.56 14.85 -8.13
CA GLN A 623 6.90 15.74 -7.01
C GLN A 623 8.23 16.47 -7.23
N ILE A 624 9.24 15.81 -7.82
CA ILE A 624 10.53 16.44 -8.13
C ILE A 624 10.37 17.55 -9.19
N LEU A 625 9.67 17.28 -10.30
CA LEU A 625 9.52 18.28 -11.38
C LEU A 625 8.56 19.42 -11.01
N GLY A 626 7.56 19.14 -10.16
CA GLY A 626 6.53 20.08 -9.71
C GLY A 626 5.11 19.79 -10.23
N ASN A 627 4.87 18.61 -10.77
CA ASN A 627 3.68 18.24 -11.56
C ASN A 627 2.70 17.35 -10.76
N ASN A 628 1.46 17.21 -11.23
CA ASN A 628 0.53 16.17 -10.76
C ASN A 628 0.93 14.77 -11.27
N GLU A 629 0.44 13.73 -10.61
CA GLU A 629 0.84 12.35 -10.89
C GLU A 629 0.27 11.81 -12.20
N SER A 630 1.16 11.31 -13.08
CA SER A 630 0.83 10.50 -14.24
C SER A 630 -0.31 11.06 -15.11
N ILE A 631 -1.32 10.24 -15.33
CA ILE A 631 -2.59 10.48 -16.04
C ILE A 631 -3.73 10.92 -15.11
N GLU A 632 -3.47 11.21 -13.82
CA GLU A 632 -4.53 11.46 -12.85
C GLU A 632 -5.02 12.92 -12.85
N PRO A 633 -6.32 13.18 -12.58
CA PRO A 633 -6.80 14.48 -12.15
C PRO A 633 -6.23 14.88 -10.77
N TYR A 634 -6.34 16.16 -10.39
CA TYR A 634 -6.01 16.57 -9.03
C TYR A 634 -6.94 15.92 -8.01
N THR A 635 -6.37 15.24 -7.00
CA THR A 635 -7.14 14.57 -5.94
C THR A 635 -7.77 15.55 -4.95
N SER A 636 -7.24 16.77 -4.86
CA SER A 636 -7.76 17.91 -4.08
C SER A 636 -7.09 19.20 -4.56
N ASN A 637 -7.79 20.35 -4.53
CA ASN A 637 -7.15 21.65 -4.76
C ASN A 637 -6.48 22.26 -3.52
N ILE A 638 -6.67 21.67 -2.32
CA ILE A 638 -5.82 21.99 -1.16
C ILE A 638 -5.50 20.71 -0.38
N TYR A 639 -4.22 20.51 -0.06
CA TYR A 639 -3.75 19.30 0.62
C TYR A 639 -2.58 19.61 1.56
N SER A 640 -2.49 18.89 2.67
CA SER A 640 -1.34 18.95 3.57
C SER A 640 -0.24 18.01 3.08
N ARG A 641 1.00 18.49 2.92
CA ARG A 641 2.19 17.64 2.76
C ARG A 641 3.06 17.69 4.01
N ARG A 642 3.36 16.51 4.53
CA ARG A 642 4.26 16.32 5.66
C ARG A 642 5.71 16.28 5.21
N VAL A 643 6.54 17.13 5.81
CA VAL A 643 8.01 17.06 5.76
C VAL A 643 8.56 16.91 7.17
N LEU A 644 9.88 16.78 7.33
CA LEU A 644 10.50 16.56 8.64
C LEU A 644 10.27 17.73 9.62
N SER A 645 10.06 18.93 9.10
CA SER A 645 9.80 20.19 9.85
C SER A 645 8.32 20.57 9.99
N GLY A 646 7.38 19.71 9.59
CA GLY A 646 5.94 19.92 9.85
C GLY A 646 5.01 19.55 8.70
N ASP A 647 3.73 19.87 8.88
CA ASP A 647 2.66 19.70 7.89
C ASP A 647 2.38 21.05 7.19
N PHE A 648 2.64 21.12 5.89
CA PHE A 648 2.47 22.33 5.08
C PHE A 648 1.19 22.22 4.26
N GLN A 649 0.29 23.21 4.38
CA GLN A 649 -0.83 23.35 3.46
C GLN A 649 -0.33 23.84 2.09
N ILE A 650 -0.71 23.13 1.03
CA ILE A 650 -0.38 23.46 -0.36
C ILE A 650 -1.69 23.58 -1.13
N VAL A 651 -1.86 24.69 -1.84
CA VAL A 651 -2.95 24.91 -2.79
C VAL A 651 -2.49 24.44 -4.19
N ASN A 652 -3.40 23.98 -5.02
CA ASN A 652 -3.15 23.79 -6.46
C ASN A 652 -2.60 25.12 -7.04
N PRO A 653 -1.36 25.14 -7.59
CA PRO A 653 -0.70 26.40 -7.98
C PRO A 653 -1.43 27.10 -9.13
N HIS A 654 -2.06 26.34 -10.02
CA HIS A 654 -2.83 26.87 -11.15
C HIS A 654 -4.08 27.60 -10.65
N LEU A 655 -4.87 26.96 -9.77
CA LEU A 655 -6.03 27.58 -9.12
C LEU A 655 -5.63 28.81 -8.30
N LEU A 656 -4.54 28.72 -7.53
CA LEU A 656 -4.10 29.81 -6.68
C LEU A 656 -3.72 31.05 -7.53
N LYS A 657 -3.02 30.84 -8.66
CA LYS A 657 -2.70 31.90 -9.61
C LYS A 657 -3.97 32.55 -10.17
N ASP A 658 -4.92 31.76 -10.68
CA ASP A 658 -6.20 32.25 -11.20
C ASP A 658 -7.01 33.07 -10.19
N LEU A 659 -7.04 32.64 -8.92
CA LEU A 659 -7.75 33.35 -7.85
C LEU A 659 -7.02 34.62 -7.41
N VAL A 660 -5.70 34.70 -7.51
CA VAL A 660 -4.92 35.93 -7.26
C VAL A 660 -5.10 36.92 -8.41
N GLU A 661 -4.92 36.50 -9.67
CA GLU A 661 -5.07 37.35 -10.86
C GLU A 661 -6.47 38.00 -10.96
N ARG A 662 -7.49 37.34 -10.40
CA ARG A 662 -8.89 37.82 -10.34
C ARG A 662 -9.23 38.58 -9.05
N ASN A 663 -8.26 38.82 -8.16
CA ASN A 663 -8.44 39.43 -6.83
C ASN A 663 -9.47 38.71 -5.92
N LEU A 664 -9.66 37.41 -6.13
CA LEU A 664 -10.57 36.57 -5.34
C LEU A 664 -9.88 35.95 -4.11
N TRP A 665 -8.56 35.70 -4.18
CA TRP A 665 -7.84 34.99 -3.12
C TRP A 665 -7.75 35.79 -1.81
N ASN A 666 -8.29 35.20 -0.74
CA ASN A 666 -8.27 35.75 0.62
C ASN A 666 -8.44 34.62 1.66
N ASP A 667 -8.13 34.89 2.95
CA ASP A 667 -8.19 33.85 3.99
C ASP A 667 -9.60 33.28 4.26
N ASN A 668 -10.69 34.03 4.01
CA ASN A 668 -12.05 33.50 4.12
C ASN A 668 -12.34 32.49 2.99
N LEU A 669 -11.99 32.82 1.74
CA LEU A 669 -12.11 31.90 0.60
C LEU A 669 -11.26 30.64 0.83
N LYS A 670 -9.99 30.80 1.22
CA LYS A 670 -9.09 29.70 1.61
C LYS A 670 -9.70 28.81 2.70
N ASN A 671 -10.25 29.40 3.76
CA ASN A 671 -10.90 28.64 4.84
C ASN A 671 -12.18 27.92 4.38
N ARG A 672 -12.94 28.47 3.42
CA ARG A 672 -14.08 27.80 2.79
C ARG A 672 -13.65 26.62 1.92
N ILE A 673 -12.57 26.75 1.15
CA ILE A 673 -11.98 25.66 0.36
C ILE A 673 -11.44 24.55 1.27
N ILE A 674 -10.82 24.89 2.41
CA ILE A 674 -10.44 23.91 3.45
C ILE A 674 -11.70 23.22 4.00
N ALA A 675 -12.74 23.97 4.37
CA ALA A 675 -14.00 23.41 4.87
C ALA A 675 -14.67 22.45 3.87
N GLN A 676 -14.62 22.76 2.57
CA GLN A 676 -15.08 21.88 1.49
C GLN A 676 -14.06 20.79 1.09
N SER A 677 -12.98 20.61 1.86
CA SER A 677 -11.92 19.60 1.64
C SER A 677 -11.25 19.68 0.26
N GLY A 678 -11.00 20.91 -0.21
CA GLY A 678 -10.33 21.22 -1.48
C GLY A 678 -11.21 21.17 -2.72
N SER A 679 -12.53 21.04 -2.55
CA SER A 679 -13.50 21.46 -3.56
C SER A 679 -13.59 22.99 -3.62
N ILE A 680 -14.03 23.48 -4.77
CA ILE A 680 -14.45 24.87 -5.01
C ILE A 680 -15.90 24.96 -5.52
N GLN A 681 -16.62 23.83 -5.59
CA GLN A 681 -17.93 23.75 -6.21
C GLN A 681 -18.98 24.46 -5.33
N GLY A 682 -19.84 25.28 -5.95
CA GLY A 682 -20.86 26.04 -5.24
C GLY A 682 -20.32 27.20 -4.40
N ILE A 683 -19.04 27.56 -4.53
CA ILE A 683 -18.52 28.83 -4.00
C ILE A 683 -18.96 29.95 -4.95
N ALA A 684 -19.94 30.75 -4.53
CA ALA A 684 -20.59 31.75 -5.38
C ALA A 684 -19.65 32.82 -5.96
N GLU A 685 -18.58 33.22 -5.25
CA GLU A 685 -17.60 34.18 -5.78
C GLU A 685 -16.62 33.60 -6.81
N ILE A 686 -16.61 32.29 -7.06
CA ILE A 686 -15.75 31.66 -8.07
C ILE A 686 -16.54 31.44 -9.37
N PRO A 687 -16.12 32.02 -10.51
CA PRO A 687 -16.78 31.84 -11.80
C PRO A 687 -16.91 30.36 -12.23
N LYS A 688 -18.01 30.05 -12.91
CA LYS A 688 -18.38 28.67 -13.28
C LYS A 688 -17.30 27.96 -14.10
N GLU A 689 -16.65 28.67 -15.02
CA GLU A 689 -15.49 28.20 -15.79
C GLU A 689 -14.36 27.65 -14.91
N LEU A 690 -14.04 28.29 -13.78
CA LEU A 690 -13.00 27.84 -12.86
C LEU A 690 -13.49 26.64 -12.04
N GLN A 691 -14.75 26.65 -11.63
CA GLN A 691 -15.37 25.50 -10.97
C GLN A 691 -15.32 24.26 -11.88
N ASP A 692 -15.55 24.40 -13.18
CA ASP A 692 -15.45 23.28 -14.13
C ASP A 692 -14.00 22.88 -14.44
N LEU A 693 -13.07 23.84 -14.56
CA LEU A 693 -11.65 23.58 -14.80
C LEU A 693 -10.96 22.84 -13.64
N TYR A 694 -11.25 23.25 -12.40
CA TYR A 694 -10.60 22.74 -11.18
C TYR A 694 -11.48 21.75 -10.39
N LYS A 695 -12.31 20.95 -11.07
CA LYS A 695 -12.94 19.78 -10.45
C LYS A 695 -11.88 18.81 -9.91
N THR A 696 -12.07 18.36 -8.67
CA THR A 696 -11.26 17.29 -8.09
C THR A 696 -11.68 15.93 -8.67
N VAL A 697 -10.81 14.92 -8.56
CA VAL A 697 -11.09 13.55 -9.01
C VAL A 697 -12.40 12.95 -8.45
N TRP A 698 -12.88 13.46 -7.31
CA TRP A 698 -14.12 13.04 -6.64
C TRP A 698 -15.39 13.64 -7.25
N GLU A 699 -15.24 14.65 -8.11
CA GLU A 699 -16.30 15.41 -8.78
C GLU A 699 -16.32 15.12 -10.29
N ILE A 700 -15.38 14.30 -10.75
CA ILE A 700 -15.22 13.86 -12.14
C ILE A 700 -15.83 12.46 -12.29
N SER A 701 -16.61 12.28 -13.35
CA SER A 701 -17.20 10.99 -13.72
C SER A 701 -16.11 9.94 -13.99
N GLN A 702 -16.11 8.86 -13.19
CA GLN A 702 -15.15 7.76 -13.36
C GLN A 702 -15.40 6.97 -14.66
N LYS A 703 -16.62 7.03 -15.22
CA LYS A 703 -16.93 6.51 -16.56
C LYS A 703 -16.10 7.24 -17.64
N ASP A 704 -15.99 8.56 -17.53
CA ASP A 704 -15.29 9.40 -18.49
C ASP A 704 -13.77 9.20 -18.40
N ILE A 705 -13.24 9.05 -17.17
CA ILE A 705 -11.85 8.65 -16.92
C ILE A 705 -11.53 7.29 -17.57
N ILE A 706 -12.44 6.33 -17.48
CA ILE A 706 -12.33 5.00 -18.11
C ILE A 706 -12.42 5.08 -19.64
N GLU A 707 -13.25 5.97 -20.19
CA GLU A 707 -13.30 6.21 -21.63
C GLU A 707 -12.01 6.87 -22.14
N MET A 708 -11.49 7.90 -21.47
CA MET A 708 -10.18 8.49 -21.79
C MET A 708 -9.02 7.49 -21.64
N ALA A 709 -9.14 6.52 -20.72
CA ALA A 709 -8.19 5.42 -20.54
C ALA A 709 -8.23 4.41 -21.69
N ALA A 710 -9.40 4.15 -22.28
CA ALA A 710 -9.56 3.32 -23.47
C ALA A 710 -9.05 4.05 -24.72
N ASP A 711 -9.37 5.34 -24.89
CA ASP A 711 -8.91 6.16 -26.02
C ASP A 711 -7.37 6.15 -26.12
N ARG A 712 -6.66 6.36 -25.00
CA ARG A 712 -5.19 6.28 -24.95
C ARG A 712 -4.68 4.84 -25.03
N GLY A 713 -5.47 3.86 -24.59
CA GLY A 713 -5.12 2.45 -24.59
C GLY A 713 -4.76 1.91 -25.97
N ALA A 714 -5.42 2.43 -27.01
CA ALA A 714 -5.11 2.13 -28.42
C ALA A 714 -3.65 2.46 -28.82
N PHE A 715 -2.96 3.31 -28.07
CA PHE A 715 -1.57 3.72 -28.31
C PHE A 715 -0.63 3.30 -27.16
N ILE A 716 -1.06 2.35 -26.32
CA ILE A 716 -0.29 1.80 -25.20
C ILE A 716 -0.14 0.30 -25.42
N ASP A 717 1.06 -0.14 -25.82
CA ASP A 717 1.36 -1.54 -26.11
C ASP A 717 1.51 -2.40 -24.85
N GLN A 718 1.87 -1.80 -23.71
CA GLN A 718 1.74 -2.41 -22.38
C GLN A 718 0.37 -2.09 -21.76
N SER A 719 0.30 -1.52 -20.55
CA SER A 719 -0.94 -1.06 -19.88
C SER A 719 -0.70 0.27 -19.16
N GLN A 720 -1.62 0.70 -18.28
CA GLN A 720 -1.57 1.96 -17.54
C GLN A 720 -2.06 1.78 -16.09
N SER A 721 -1.45 2.48 -15.13
CA SER A 721 -1.81 2.41 -13.70
C SER A 721 -3.09 3.19 -13.37
N LEU A 722 -4.26 2.66 -13.72
CA LEU A 722 -5.54 3.37 -13.62
C LEU A 722 -6.17 3.29 -12.21
N ASN A 723 -5.93 4.30 -11.35
CA ASN A 723 -6.64 4.41 -10.07
C ASN A 723 -8.08 4.92 -10.26
N ILE A 724 -9.03 4.28 -9.58
CA ILE A 724 -10.46 4.64 -9.62
C ILE A 724 -10.86 5.27 -8.28
N HIS A 725 -11.58 6.38 -8.33
CA HIS A 725 -11.93 7.20 -7.16
C HIS A 725 -13.44 7.23 -6.92
N MET A 726 -13.90 6.65 -5.80
CA MET A 726 -15.31 6.64 -5.40
C MET A 726 -15.45 7.14 -3.97
N ALA A 727 -16.01 8.34 -3.78
CA ALA A 727 -16.14 8.95 -2.46
C ALA A 727 -16.99 8.10 -1.49
N LYS A 728 -18.04 7.45 -2.00
CA LYS A 728 -18.84 6.43 -1.32
C LYS A 728 -19.06 5.28 -2.31
N PRO A 729 -18.22 4.23 -2.32
CA PRO A 729 -18.41 3.11 -3.24
C PRO A 729 -19.65 2.29 -2.83
N SER A 730 -20.23 1.59 -3.80
CA SER A 730 -21.28 0.59 -3.58
C SER A 730 -21.08 -0.57 -4.54
N TYR A 731 -21.63 -1.74 -4.22
CA TYR A 731 -21.53 -2.92 -5.08
C TYR A 731 -21.97 -2.65 -6.53
N ALA A 732 -23.10 -1.96 -6.71
CA ALA A 732 -23.60 -1.58 -8.02
C ALA A 732 -22.66 -0.61 -8.77
N MET A 733 -22.10 0.39 -8.08
CA MET A 733 -21.16 1.34 -8.69
C MET A 733 -19.87 0.65 -9.13
N CYS A 734 -19.22 -0.10 -8.24
CA CYS A 734 -18.00 -0.85 -8.56
C CYS A 734 -18.23 -1.86 -9.70
N THR A 735 -19.36 -2.57 -9.68
CA THR A 735 -19.76 -3.49 -10.76
C THR A 735 -19.91 -2.79 -12.09
N SER A 736 -20.71 -1.70 -12.15
CA SER A 736 -20.93 -0.95 -13.40
C SER A 736 -19.63 -0.38 -13.98
N MET A 737 -18.72 0.07 -13.10
CA MET A 737 -17.41 0.63 -13.43
C MET A 737 -16.49 -0.44 -14.04
N HIS A 738 -16.30 -1.58 -13.37
CA HIS A 738 -15.47 -2.68 -13.88
C HIS A 738 -16.02 -3.22 -15.20
N PHE A 739 -17.34 -3.42 -15.32
CA PHE A 739 -17.96 -3.90 -16.56
C PHE A 739 -17.85 -2.90 -17.73
N LYS A 740 -17.80 -1.59 -17.47
CA LYS A 740 -17.51 -0.58 -18.52
C LYS A 740 -16.04 -0.63 -18.93
N GLY A 741 -15.11 -0.75 -17.98
CA GLY A 741 -13.67 -0.90 -18.27
C GLY A 741 -13.36 -2.16 -19.08
N TRP A 742 -13.94 -3.30 -18.70
CA TRP A 742 -13.84 -4.56 -19.43
C TRP A 742 -14.41 -4.47 -20.85
N LYS A 743 -15.63 -3.92 -21.03
CA LYS A 743 -16.28 -3.79 -22.34
C LYS A 743 -15.54 -2.86 -23.31
N LEU A 744 -14.87 -1.83 -22.81
CA LEU A 744 -13.96 -1.00 -23.62
C LEU A 744 -12.61 -1.67 -23.90
N GLY A 745 -12.42 -2.91 -23.44
CA GLY A 745 -11.19 -3.67 -23.63
C GLY A 745 -9.99 -3.10 -22.89
N LEU A 746 -10.16 -2.42 -21.74
CA LEU A 746 -9.01 -2.07 -20.91
C LEU A 746 -8.18 -3.31 -20.58
N LYS A 747 -6.86 -3.15 -20.46
CA LYS A 747 -5.96 -4.20 -19.98
C LYS A 747 -5.95 -4.24 -18.46
N THR A 748 -5.68 -3.09 -17.84
CA THR A 748 -5.90 -2.82 -16.42
C THR A 748 -7.21 -2.06 -16.26
N GLY A 749 -8.21 -2.70 -15.67
CA GLY A 749 -9.48 -2.05 -15.33
C GLY A 749 -9.37 -1.18 -14.08
N MET A 750 -8.54 -1.59 -13.11
CA MET A 750 -8.30 -0.84 -11.89
C MET A 750 -6.94 -1.21 -11.27
N TYR A 751 -6.17 -0.19 -10.91
CA TYR A 751 -5.05 -0.29 -9.97
C TYR A 751 -5.62 -0.29 -8.54
N TYR A 752 -5.61 0.84 -7.80
CA TYR A 752 -6.34 0.95 -6.54
C TYR A 752 -7.77 1.47 -6.71
N LEU A 753 -8.68 0.98 -5.88
CA LEU A 753 -9.89 1.73 -5.50
C LEU A 753 -9.52 2.73 -4.41
N ARG A 754 -9.77 4.01 -4.65
CA ARG A 754 -9.58 5.11 -3.69
C ARG A 754 -10.94 5.56 -3.17
N THR A 755 -11.09 5.63 -1.85
CA THR A 755 -12.34 5.97 -1.16
C THR A 755 -12.15 7.17 -0.24
N LYS A 756 -13.24 7.86 0.12
CA LYS A 756 -13.22 8.85 1.22
C LYS A 756 -13.70 8.17 2.52
N PRO A 757 -13.08 8.45 3.68
CA PRO A 757 -13.58 7.96 4.97
C PRO A 757 -15.03 8.37 5.22
N ALA A 758 -15.83 7.47 5.81
CA ALA A 758 -17.25 7.71 6.07
C ALA A 758 -17.51 8.88 7.04
N VAL A 759 -16.52 9.23 7.87
CA VAL A 759 -16.50 10.43 8.71
C VAL A 759 -15.27 11.24 8.32
N GLY A 760 -15.46 12.49 7.90
CA GLY A 760 -14.36 13.42 7.62
C GLY A 760 -13.56 13.73 8.89
N ALA A 761 -12.24 13.86 8.76
CA ALA A 761 -11.38 14.24 9.87
C ALA A 761 -11.81 15.61 10.44
N VAL A 762 -11.79 15.75 11.77
CA VAL A 762 -12.12 17.02 12.43
C VAL A 762 -11.10 18.07 12.01
N GLN A 763 -11.53 19.05 11.21
CA GLN A 763 -10.66 20.13 10.75
C GLN A 763 -10.42 21.13 11.88
N PHE A 764 -9.29 20.99 12.57
CA PHE A 764 -8.88 21.88 13.66
C PHE A 764 -8.37 23.24 13.17
N THR A 765 -8.03 23.39 11.89
CA THR A 765 -7.45 24.61 11.30
C THR A 765 -8.48 25.63 10.81
N VAL A 766 -9.78 25.34 10.91
CA VAL A 766 -10.85 26.23 10.42
C VAL A 766 -11.51 26.93 11.60
N ASP A 767 -11.45 28.26 11.62
CA ASP A 767 -12.23 29.08 12.55
C ASP A 767 -13.72 28.95 12.21
N LYS A 768 -14.44 28.17 13.03
CA LYS A 768 -15.87 27.91 12.86
C LYS A 768 -16.75 29.10 13.22
N THR A 769 -16.20 30.12 13.87
CA THR A 769 -16.85 31.39 14.20
C THR A 769 -16.82 32.30 12.98
N ALA A 770 -15.62 32.58 12.44
CA ALA A 770 -15.46 33.34 11.20
C ALA A 770 -16.21 32.71 10.02
N LEU A 771 -16.20 31.38 9.88
CA LEU A 771 -16.95 30.66 8.84
C LEU A 771 -18.47 30.71 9.04
N ARG A 772 -18.97 30.94 10.26
CA ARG A 772 -20.41 31.17 10.52
C ARG A 772 -20.81 32.63 10.27
N GLU A 773 -19.90 33.56 10.50
CA GLU A 773 -20.11 35.00 10.30
C GLU A 773 -20.11 35.35 8.81
N SER A 774 -19.19 34.82 8.00
CA SER A 774 -19.21 35.05 6.54
C SER A 774 -20.44 34.44 5.86
N ASN A 775 -20.87 33.25 6.28
CA ASN A 775 -22.14 32.65 5.82
C ASN A 775 -23.39 33.46 6.27
N ARG A 776 -23.33 34.18 7.40
CA ARG A 776 -24.40 35.11 7.82
C ARG A 776 -24.39 36.42 7.02
N ALA A 777 -23.22 36.95 6.70
CA ALA A 777 -23.07 38.16 5.88
C ALA A 777 -23.67 37.94 4.47
N ASN A 778 -23.27 36.87 3.78
CA ASN A 778 -23.84 36.54 2.46
C ASN A 778 -25.32 36.10 2.53
N GLY A 779 -25.76 35.57 3.68
CA GLY A 779 -27.17 35.29 3.95
C GLY A 779 -28.03 36.52 4.27
N SER A 780 -27.42 37.69 4.50
CA SER A 780 -28.14 38.95 4.77
C SER A 780 -28.24 39.87 3.55
N SER A 781 -27.26 39.88 2.63
CA SER A 781 -27.40 40.57 1.33
C SER A 781 -28.58 40.03 0.52
N LEU A 782 -28.67 38.70 0.38
CA LEU A 782 -29.79 38.01 -0.28
C LEU A 782 -31.16 38.23 0.40
N LYS A 783 -31.20 38.77 1.63
CA LYS A 783 -32.44 39.21 2.28
C LYS A 783 -32.73 40.69 2.08
N ALA A 784 -31.70 41.53 2.02
CA ALA A 784 -31.85 42.96 1.74
C ALA A 784 -32.43 43.18 0.33
N GLU A 785 -31.91 42.49 -0.68
CA GLU A 785 -32.40 42.59 -2.08
C GLU A 785 -33.87 42.13 -2.19
N ASN A 786 -34.23 41.02 -1.53
CA ASN A 786 -35.61 40.51 -1.50
C ASN A 786 -36.57 41.35 -0.63
N GLN A 787 -36.09 42.23 0.24
CA GLN A 787 -36.93 43.19 0.98
C GLN A 787 -37.08 44.53 0.25
N ALA A 788 -36.07 44.96 -0.53
CA ALA A 788 -36.19 46.14 -1.39
C ALA A 788 -37.25 45.96 -2.49
N ALA A 789 -37.37 44.75 -3.06
CA ALA A 789 -38.37 44.41 -4.08
C ALA A 789 -39.83 44.35 -3.57
N GLY A 790 -40.06 44.45 -2.25
CA GLY A 790 -41.37 44.19 -1.64
C GLY A 790 -42.24 45.41 -1.32
N VAL A 791 -41.81 46.64 -1.66
CA VAL A 791 -42.39 47.88 -1.08
C VAL A 791 -42.82 48.92 -2.13
N SER A 792 -42.62 48.70 -3.44
CA SER A 792 -42.95 49.67 -4.50
C SER A 792 -44.16 49.32 -5.39
N CYS A 793 -45.03 48.39 -4.98
CA CYS A 793 -46.18 47.94 -5.78
C CYS A 793 -47.53 48.07 -5.04
N ALA A 794 -47.93 49.31 -4.72
CA ALA A 794 -49.30 49.71 -4.40
C ALA A 794 -49.46 51.21 -4.67
N LEU A 795 -50.61 51.62 -5.23
CA LEU A 795 -50.88 52.96 -5.81
C LEU A 795 -50.07 53.16 -7.13
N ASP A 796 -50.63 53.33 -8.33
CA ASP A 796 -51.92 53.90 -8.75
C ASP A 796 -52.41 53.32 -10.10
N ASN A 797 -53.69 53.47 -10.41
CA ASN A 797 -54.25 53.36 -11.77
C ASN A 797 -54.55 54.77 -12.29
N GLU A 798 -54.36 55.05 -13.59
CA GLU A 798 -55.44 55.45 -14.54
C GLU A 798 -54.92 55.86 -15.94
N GLU A 799 -55.86 55.89 -16.89
CA GLU A 799 -55.90 56.58 -18.20
C GLU A 799 -54.91 56.28 -19.37
N GLU A 800 -55.49 55.63 -20.39
CA GLU A 800 -55.54 55.96 -21.83
C GLU A 800 -54.38 55.74 -22.85
N ASP A 801 -54.86 55.40 -24.05
CA ASP A 801 -54.27 55.20 -25.40
C ASP A 801 -54.47 56.53 -26.21
N PRO A 802 -54.14 56.71 -27.50
CA PRO A 802 -53.18 56.05 -28.41
C PRO A 802 -52.15 57.03 -29.04
N ASP A 803 -51.12 56.53 -29.75
CA ASP A 803 -50.98 56.84 -31.19
C ASP A 803 -50.05 55.87 -31.98
N ARG A 804 -50.04 56.04 -33.31
CA ARG A 804 -49.80 55.06 -34.38
C ARG A 804 -48.33 54.85 -34.86
N PRO A 805 -48.08 53.86 -35.74
CA PRO A 805 -46.74 53.32 -36.05
C PRO A 805 -46.30 53.54 -37.53
N SER A 806 -45.43 52.65 -38.04
CA SER A 806 -45.05 52.43 -39.47
C SER A 806 -43.98 53.41 -40.03
N ASN A 807 -43.20 53.15 -41.09
CA ASN A 807 -43.00 51.99 -42.02
C ASN A 807 -41.64 52.22 -42.80
N GLU A 808 -41.00 51.36 -43.63
CA GLU A 808 -41.15 49.97 -44.11
C GLU A 808 -39.83 49.53 -44.86
N HIS A 809 -39.92 48.69 -45.91
CA HIS A 809 -38.99 48.48 -47.05
C HIS A 809 -37.70 47.63 -46.83
N PHE A 810 -37.27 46.72 -47.73
CA PHE A 810 -37.92 46.19 -48.94
C PHE A 810 -37.56 44.70 -49.21
N CYS A 811 -38.54 44.01 -49.80
CA CYS A 811 -38.61 42.70 -50.46
C CYS A 811 -37.46 42.42 -51.49
N VAL A 812 -37.10 41.19 -51.92
CA VAL A 812 -37.74 40.21 -52.86
C VAL A 812 -36.75 39.02 -53.02
N SER A 813 -37.02 37.76 -53.44
CA SER A 813 -38.05 36.69 -53.29
C SER A 813 -37.49 35.43 -54.06
N GLY A 814 -38.01 34.19 -54.07
CA GLY A 814 -39.19 33.55 -53.48
C GLY A 814 -39.52 32.18 -54.17
N LYS A 815 -40.68 31.57 -53.83
CA LYS A 815 -41.43 30.48 -54.53
C LYS A 815 -40.78 29.08 -54.63
N VAL A 816 -41.44 27.92 -54.43
CA VAL A 816 -42.79 27.47 -53.93
C VAL A 816 -42.58 26.05 -53.30
N VAL A 817 -43.51 25.28 -52.71
CA VAL A 817 -44.99 25.12 -52.76
C VAL A 817 -45.53 24.68 -51.37
N ASP A 818 -46.84 24.59 -51.18
CA ASP A 818 -47.55 24.07 -49.97
C ASP A 818 -48.78 23.21 -50.38
N THR A 819 -49.24 22.28 -49.53
CA THR A 819 -50.67 21.85 -49.48
C THR A 819 -51.05 21.07 -48.20
N THR A 820 -52.31 21.18 -47.79
CA THR A 820 -52.86 20.78 -46.47
C THR A 820 -54.07 19.81 -46.55
N THR A 821 -54.80 19.61 -45.44
CA THR A 821 -56.16 18.98 -45.28
C THR A 821 -56.12 17.48 -44.95
N SER A 822 -56.83 16.90 -43.95
CA SER A 822 -58.13 17.21 -43.29
C SER A 822 -58.04 17.04 -41.74
N ARG A 823 -58.84 17.62 -40.83
CA ARG A 823 -60.32 17.69 -40.65
C ARG A 823 -61.02 16.31 -40.58
N VAL A 824 -62.07 16.03 -39.79
CA VAL A 824 -62.60 16.50 -38.47
C VAL A 824 -63.91 15.71 -38.20
N VAL A 825 -64.26 15.33 -36.95
CA VAL A 825 -65.60 14.77 -36.53
C VAL A 825 -65.92 13.36 -37.13
N ALA A 826 -66.73 12.44 -36.56
CA ALA A 826 -67.58 12.42 -35.35
C ALA A 826 -67.56 11.08 -34.58
N ARG A 827 -68.00 11.19 -33.32
CA ARG A 827 -68.69 10.18 -32.49
C ARG A 827 -69.90 9.52 -33.21
N GLN A 828 -70.10 8.20 -33.09
CA GLN A 828 -71.29 7.63 -32.40
C GLN A 828 -71.27 6.10 -32.16
N VAL A 829 -71.20 5.74 -30.86
CA VAL A 829 -71.91 4.66 -30.14
C VAL A 829 -72.26 3.34 -30.86
N TYR A 830 -71.46 2.30 -30.61
CA TYR A 830 -71.89 0.91 -30.34
C TYR A 830 -70.77 0.27 -29.47
N ARG A 831 -71.02 -0.53 -28.42
CA ARG A 831 -72.20 -0.72 -27.57
C ARG A 831 -71.79 -1.46 -26.27
N LYS A 832 -72.35 -1.06 -25.11
CA LYS A 832 -72.29 -1.74 -23.78
C LYS A 832 -70.93 -1.92 -23.08
N ALA A 833 -70.97 -1.63 -21.78
CA ALA A 833 -70.25 -2.25 -20.66
C ALA A 833 -68.72 -2.01 -20.48
N THR A 834 -68.24 -1.45 -19.36
CA THR A 834 -68.89 -0.56 -18.35
C THR A 834 -67.81 0.09 -17.47
N GLN A 835 -68.01 1.37 -17.10
CA GLN A 835 -67.87 2.00 -15.76
C GLN A 835 -66.71 1.63 -14.80
N SER A 836 -66.17 2.55 -13.97
CA SER A 836 -66.39 4.00 -13.83
C SER A 836 -65.24 4.66 -13.03
N CYS A 837 -65.24 5.99 -12.98
CA CYS A 837 -64.25 6.80 -12.28
C CYS A 837 -64.43 6.86 -10.75
N GLU A 838 -63.34 7.27 -10.08
CA GLU A 838 -63.28 8.22 -8.95
C GLU A 838 -63.78 7.86 -7.53
N THR A 839 -63.26 8.69 -6.59
CA THR A 839 -63.62 8.91 -5.18
C THR A 839 -63.25 7.89 -4.07
N ASP A 840 -62.70 8.47 -3.01
CA ASP A 840 -62.78 8.16 -1.58
C ASP A 840 -62.65 6.74 -0.99
N THR A 841 -61.52 6.58 -0.29
CA THR A 841 -61.38 5.95 1.04
C THR A 841 -61.58 4.44 1.26
N LYS A 842 -60.60 3.88 2.00
CA LYS A 842 -60.66 2.64 2.82
C LYS A 842 -60.65 1.28 2.10
N ARG A 843 -60.04 0.32 2.82
CA ARG A 843 -59.97 -1.14 2.56
C ARG A 843 -61.36 -1.80 2.85
N PRO A 844 -61.66 -3.09 2.56
CA PRO A 844 -60.74 -4.20 2.22
C PRO A 844 -61.27 -5.35 1.29
N LYS A 845 -60.46 -6.42 1.15
CA LYS A 845 -60.80 -7.88 0.97
C LYS A 845 -61.52 -8.43 -0.29
N TYR A 846 -60.71 -9.01 -1.21
CA TYR A 846 -60.46 -10.46 -1.44
C TYR A 846 -61.56 -11.54 -1.75
N VAL A 847 -61.14 -12.47 -2.64
CA VAL A 847 -61.45 -13.92 -2.92
C VAL A 847 -62.66 -14.43 -3.76
N HIS A 848 -62.38 -15.55 -4.46
CA HIS A 848 -63.25 -16.68 -4.93
C HIS A 848 -63.94 -16.60 -6.33
N ASN A 849 -64.05 -17.67 -7.15
CA ASN A 849 -63.45 -19.03 -7.07
C ASN A 849 -63.48 -19.91 -8.39
N ASN A 850 -62.66 -20.98 -8.37
CA ASN A 850 -62.85 -22.36 -8.90
C ASN A 850 -63.14 -22.71 -10.39
N MET A 851 -62.24 -23.56 -10.96
CA MET A 851 -62.44 -25.00 -11.29
C MET A 851 -61.08 -25.72 -10.98
N ALA A 852 -60.93 -26.90 -10.35
CA ALA A 852 -61.58 -28.24 -10.43
C ALA A 852 -61.18 -29.05 -11.68
N ALA A 853 -60.76 -30.34 -11.65
CA ALA A 853 -60.36 -31.33 -10.61
C ALA A 853 -59.24 -32.25 -11.25
N SER A 854 -58.59 -33.28 -10.67
CA SER A 854 -58.89 -34.39 -9.73
C SER A 854 -57.54 -35.03 -9.26
N VAL A 855 -57.36 -35.91 -8.25
CA VAL A 855 -58.04 -37.17 -7.81
C VAL A 855 -57.86 -37.39 -6.27
N SER A 856 -58.65 -38.28 -5.66
CA SER A 856 -58.69 -38.77 -4.26
C SER A 856 -57.32 -39.04 -3.58
N ALA A 857 -57.12 -38.84 -2.26
CA ALA A 857 -57.82 -39.40 -1.07
C ALA A 857 -57.58 -40.93 -0.89
N GLU A 858 -57.51 -41.53 0.31
CA GLU A 858 -58.02 -41.13 1.65
C GLU A 858 -56.86 -41.01 2.70
N LEU A 859 -56.96 -41.12 4.05
CA LEU A 859 -58.02 -41.45 5.02
C LEU A 859 -57.76 -40.69 6.37
N ASN A 860 -58.11 -41.26 7.54
CA ASN A 860 -58.08 -40.67 8.89
C ASN A 860 -57.45 -41.62 9.94
N GLU A 861 -57.17 -41.08 11.14
CA GLU A 861 -57.06 -41.75 12.47
C GLU A 861 -56.07 -42.93 12.69
N LEU A 862 -55.14 -42.76 13.65
CA LEU A 862 -54.99 -43.70 14.79
C LEU A 862 -54.09 -43.17 15.93
N ASP A 863 -54.76 -42.87 17.04
CA ASP A 863 -54.37 -42.98 18.47
C ASP A 863 -53.11 -42.31 19.10
N ARG A 864 -53.12 -42.32 20.45
CA ARG A 864 -52.09 -41.81 21.35
C ARG A 864 -51.44 -42.93 22.17
N GLY A 865 -50.11 -42.79 22.33
CA GLY A 865 -49.41 -43.24 23.52
C GLY A 865 -48.80 -44.64 23.46
N TYR A 866 -47.59 -44.75 23.99
CA TYR A 866 -47.38 -45.42 25.27
C TYR A 866 -46.17 -44.77 25.99
N VAL A 867 -46.13 -44.90 27.31
CA VAL A 867 -45.01 -44.51 28.18
C VAL A 867 -44.62 -45.76 28.97
N ASP A 868 -43.39 -45.80 29.49
CA ASP A 868 -42.78 -46.89 30.25
C ASP A 868 -42.50 -48.18 29.44
N ASP A 869 -41.21 -48.54 29.33
CA ASP A 869 -40.63 -49.42 30.35
C ASP A 869 -39.14 -49.12 30.54
N LEU A 870 -38.55 -49.64 31.62
CA LEU A 870 -37.29 -49.19 32.19
C LEU A 870 -36.11 -50.15 31.96
N HIS A 871 -34.93 -49.62 32.26
CA HIS A 871 -33.73 -50.31 32.71
C HIS A 871 -33.90 -51.75 33.29
N ALA A 872 -33.07 -52.67 32.78
CA ALA A 872 -32.05 -53.46 33.52
C ALA A 872 -32.12 -55.00 33.50
N GLN A 873 -30.94 -55.60 33.20
CA GLN A 873 -30.49 -56.94 33.61
C GLN A 873 -31.19 -58.13 32.88
N VAL A 874 -30.66 -59.36 32.78
CA VAL A 874 -29.73 -60.10 33.67
C VAL A 874 -28.55 -60.78 32.94
N ASN A 875 -27.46 -60.90 33.72
CA ASN A 875 -26.13 -61.49 33.50
C ASN A 875 -25.97 -62.89 32.85
N ALA A 876 -24.69 -63.18 32.53
CA ALA A 876 -23.98 -64.49 32.61
C ALA A 876 -23.93 -65.41 31.37
N LYS A 877 -22.88 -66.23 31.13
CA LYS A 877 -21.40 -66.10 31.32
C LYS A 877 -20.69 -67.38 30.78
N LEU A 878 -19.75 -67.24 29.82
CA LEU A 878 -18.57 -68.13 29.61
C LEU A 878 -18.86 -69.61 29.17
N PRO A 879 -17.87 -70.46 28.75
CA PRO A 879 -16.42 -70.38 29.01
C PRO A 879 -15.37 -70.74 27.90
N ARG A 880 -14.14 -70.22 28.11
CA ARG A 880 -12.77 -70.75 27.76
C ARG A 880 -12.38 -70.83 26.26
N LYS A 881 -11.28 -70.16 25.83
CA LYS A 881 -9.82 -70.52 25.88
C LYS A 881 -9.47 -71.73 25.01
N VAL A 882 -8.46 -71.69 24.12
CA VAL A 882 -6.99 -71.63 24.38
C VAL A 882 -6.26 -70.47 23.62
N ASN A 883 -4.95 -70.28 23.84
CA ASN A 883 -4.12 -69.14 23.37
C ASN A 883 -2.72 -69.62 22.86
N SER A 884 -1.88 -68.70 22.33
CA SER A 884 -0.46 -68.80 21.89
C SER A 884 -0.20 -69.00 20.38
N ARG A 885 0.89 -68.51 19.76
CA ARG A 885 1.82 -67.37 20.09
C ARG A 885 2.43 -66.82 18.76
N ARG A 886 3.08 -65.64 18.80
CA ARG A 886 3.68 -64.94 17.63
C ARG A 886 5.08 -65.45 17.25
N ALA A 887 5.50 -65.13 16.02
CA ALA A 887 6.90 -64.81 15.69
C ALA A 887 6.96 -63.69 14.64
N PHE A 888 8.07 -62.94 14.60
CA PHE A 888 8.35 -61.84 13.65
C PHE A 888 9.57 -62.20 12.79
N ALA A 889 9.74 -61.52 11.65
CA ALA A 889 11.01 -61.47 10.93
C ALA A 889 11.39 -60.01 10.64
N TYR A 890 12.68 -59.70 10.79
CA TYR A 890 13.30 -58.39 10.54
C TYR A 890 14.76 -58.63 10.16
N HIS A 891 15.35 -57.84 9.28
CA HIS A 891 16.81 -57.78 9.14
C HIS A 891 17.34 -56.36 8.93
N ASN A 892 18.42 -56.11 9.66
CA ASN A 892 19.13 -54.85 9.89
C ASN A 892 19.72 -54.19 8.63
N LEU A 893 20.00 -52.87 8.72
CA LEU A 893 21.38 -52.42 9.00
C LEU A 893 21.46 -50.97 9.52
N LYS A 894 22.67 -50.57 9.94
CA LYS A 894 23.06 -49.30 10.62
C LYS A 894 23.86 -48.41 9.62
N SER A 895 24.32 -47.17 9.87
CA SER A 895 24.74 -46.46 11.09
C SER A 895 24.68 -44.91 10.94
N PHE A 896 25.19 -44.16 11.94
CA PHE A 896 25.08 -42.69 12.12
C PHE A 896 26.12 -41.80 11.40
N ASP A 897 25.68 -40.57 11.12
CA ASP A 897 26.33 -39.23 11.11
C ASP A 897 27.86 -39.04 10.96
N VAL A 898 28.23 -38.22 9.96
CA VAL A 898 29.43 -37.34 9.96
C VAL A 898 29.04 -35.96 9.37
N ILE A 899 29.74 -34.90 9.77
CA ILE A 899 29.41 -33.49 9.53
C ILE A 899 30.32 -32.82 8.47
N ARG A 900 29.82 -31.73 7.85
CA ARG A 900 30.45 -30.67 6.99
C ARG A 900 30.39 -30.81 5.46
N ASN A 901 29.91 -29.70 4.88
CA ASN A 901 30.15 -29.20 3.52
C ASN A 901 31.66 -28.93 3.29
N PRO A 902 32.19 -29.21 2.10
CA PRO A 902 32.89 -28.14 1.37
C PRO A 902 32.64 -28.14 -0.15
N TYR A 903 32.41 -26.94 -0.70
CA TYR A 903 32.65 -26.62 -2.11
C TYR A 903 33.38 -25.27 -2.22
N GLU A 904 34.68 -25.30 -1.97
CA GLU A 904 35.64 -24.29 -2.44
C GLU A 904 36.82 -25.01 -3.11
N SER A 905 37.27 -24.46 -4.24
CA SER A 905 38.58 -24.66 -4.90
C SER A 905 39.22 -26.06 -4.94
N LEU A 906 39.31 -26.64 -6.14
CA LEU A 906 40.41 -27.53 -6.53
C LEU A 906 40.86 -27.24 -7.97
N PRO A 907 42.15 -26.96 -8.19
CA PRO A 907 42.81 -27.14 -9.48
C PRO A 907 43.92 -28.22 -9.41
N LEU A 908 43.83 -29.18 -10.35
CA LEU A 908 44.92 -29.89 -11.04
C LEU A 908 46.02 -30.66 -10.26
N ASP A 909 46.09 -31.95 -10.61
CA ASP A 909 47.28 -32.76 -10.96
C ASP A 909 48.29 -33.31 -9.93
N LEU A 910 48.84 -34.46 -10.36
CA LEU A 910 49.93 -35.33 -9.84
C LEU A 910 49.48 -36.53 -8.99
N GLN A 911 49.06 -37.64 -9.61
CA GLN A 911 49.88 -38.77 -10.12
C GLN A 911 50.74 -39.51 -9.08
N GLU A 912 50.42 -40.82 -8.92
CA GLU A 912 51.36 -41.95 -8.72
C GLU A 912 52.19 -42.03 -7.40
N THR A 913 52.59 -43.20 -6.87
CA THR A 913 52.58 -44.60 -7.37
C THR A 913 52.49 -45.64 -6.21
N LEU A 914 52.17 -46.90 -6.56
CA LEU A 914 52.67 -48.18 -5.97
C LEU A 914 52.53 -48.54 -4.46
N SER A 915 51.60 -49.48 -4.18
CA SER A 915 51.77 -50.83 -3.58
C SER A 915 53.19 -51.41 -3.30
N PRO A 916 53.37 -52.53 -2.53
CA PRO A 916 52.49 -53.19 -1.51
C PRO A 916 53.17 -53.88 -0.27
N ARG A 917 52.41 -54.05 0.85
CA ARG A 917 52.46 -55.20 1.82
C ARG A 917 53.78 -55.40 2.66
N PRO A 918 53.86 -56.37 3.62
CA PRO A 918 52.94 -56.62 4.75
C PRO A 918 53.62 -57.01 6.12
N SER A 919 52.81 -57.11 7.19
CA SER A 919 53.01 -57.98 8.39
C SER A 919 54.07 -57.54 9.43
N ASN A 920 54.08 -58.00 10.71
CA ASN A 920 53.26 -59.03 11.40
C ASN A 920 53.24 -58.89 12.96
N THR A 921 52.48 -59.77 13.63
CA THR A 921 52.45 -60.14 15.09
C THR A 921 51.66 -59.27 16.09
N GLY A 922 51.13 -59.88 17.17
CA GLY A 922 50.87 -59.17 18.45
C GLY A 922 49.50 -59.27 19.19
N ASN A 923 48.87 -60.44 19.35
CA ASN A 923 47.78 -60.66 20.36
C ASN A 923 48.41 -60.81 21.79
N PRO A 924 47.72 -60.75 22.97
CA PRO A 924 46.31 -61.10 23.22
C PRO A 924 45.51 -60.33 24.31
N ASN A 925 44.29 -60.85 24.59
CA ASN A 925 43.33 -60.56 25.68
C ASN A 925 42.41 -59.33 25.43
N ASN A 926 41.07 -59.42 25.54
CA ASN A 926 40.33 -60.22 26.53
C ASN A 926 38.98 -60.79 26.04
N GLY A 927 38.44 -61.76 26.79
CA GLY A 927 37.36 -62.66 26.39
C GLY A 927 35.98 -62.07 26.04
N ASN A 928 35.26 -62.79 25.20
CA ASN A 928 33.87 -62.52 24.81
C ASN A 928 33.07 -63.83 24.90
N ARG A 929 32.04 -63.91 25.77
CA ARG A 929 31.14 -65.08 25.86
C ARG A 929 29.73 -64.66 26.32
N TRP A 930 28.73 -65.37 25.79
CA TRP A 930 27.34 -64.92 25.70
C TRP A 930 26.50 -65.16 26.96
N ILE A 931 25.58 -64.23 27.26
CA ILE A 931 24.41 -64.44 28.15
C ILE A 931 23.17 -63.90 27.44
N ILE A 932 22.04 -64.61 27.59
CA ILE A 932 20.76 -64.34 26.91
C ILE A 932 19.82 -63.56 27.87
N TYR A 933 19.08 -62.58 27.35
CA TYR A 933 18.05 -61.86 28.11
C TYR A 933 16.63 -62.36 27.80
N GLN A 934 15.75 -62.35 28.82
CA GLN A 934 14.37 -62.85 28.76
C GLN A 934 13.33 -61.73 28.53
N GLU A 935 12.17 -62.13 28.02
CA GLU A 935 10.99 -61.27 27.81
C GLU A 935 10.33 -60.84 29.15
N ARG A 936 9.68 -59.67 29.14
CA ARG A 936 8.59 -59.32 30.08
C ARG A 936 7.42 -58.72 29.29
N GLU A 937 6.20 -59.13 29.63
CA GLU A 937 4.96 -58.64 28.98
C GLU A 937 4.51 -57.29 29.64
N PRO A 938 3.92 -56.34 28.86
CA PRO A 938 3.48 -55.05 29.38
C PRO A 938 2.07 -55.08 30.02
N THR A 939 1.80 -54.15 30.94
CA THR A 939 0.52 -54.00 31.65
C THR A 939 -0.51 -53.15 30.88
N GLU A 940 -1.81 -53.33 31.18
CA GLU A 940 -2.93 -52.79 30.40
C GLU A 940 -3.23 -51.28 30.59
N GLU A 941 -2.52 -50.59 31.48
CA GLU A 941 -2.81 -49.21 31.88
C GLU A 941 -2.76 -48.15 30.74
N PRO A 942 -1.84 -48.19 29.75
CA PRO A 942 -1.73 -47.13 28.74
C PRO A 942 -2.98 -46.97 27.85
N MET A 943 -3.68 -48.06 27.52
CA MET A 943 -4.89 -48.04 26.68
C MET A 943 -6.07 -47.34 27.38
N ILE A 944 -6.20 -47.53 28.69
CA ILE A 944 -7.27 -46.91 29.49
C ILE A 944 -7.05 -45.40 29.59
N ILE A 945 -5.79 -44.95 29.66
CA ILE A 945 -5.43 -43.53 29.64
C ILE A 945 -5.76 -42.91 28.28
N LEU A 946 -5.36 -43.53 27.16
CA LEU A 946 -5.62 -43.02 25.81
C LEU A 946 -7.13 -42.89 25.53
N GLY A 947 -7.93 -43.89 25.90
CA GLY A 947 -9.38 -43.85 25.74
C GLY A 947 -10.07 -42.76 26.57
N ARG A 948 -9.53 -42.44 27.76
CA ARG A 948 -10.02 -41.34 28.60
C ARG A 948 -9.65 -39.96 28.06
N VAL A 949 -8.48 -39.81 27.41
CA VAL A 949 -8.10 -38.57 26.72
C VAL A 949 -9.05 -38.30 25.56
N PHE A 950 -9.23 -39.26 24.64
CA PHE A 950 -10.15 -39.12 23.51
C PHE A 950 -11.61 -38.84 23.92
N ALA A 951 -12.10 -39.48 24.99
CA ALA A 951 -13.42 -39.19 25.53
C ALA A 951 -13.53 -37.75 26.06
N MET A 952 -12.49 -37.25 26.74
CA MET A 952 -12.48 -35.91 27.31
C MET A 952 -12.30 -34.81 26.26
N GLU A 953 -11.51 -35.05 25.21
CA GLU A 953 -11.40 -34.15 24.06
C GLU A 953 -12.74 -34.00 23.32
N ASN A 954 -13.46 -35.10 23.07
CA ASN A 954 -14.79 -35.05 22.47
C ASN A 954 -15.81 -34.30 23.35
N ILE A 955 -15.80 -34.51 24.67
CA ILE A 955 -16.68 -33.78 25.61
C ILE A 955 -16.36 -32.28 25.62
N ILE A 956 -15.08 -31.89 25.55
CA ILE A 956 -14.66 -30.49 25.47
C ILE A 956 -15.09 -29.87 24.13
N ALA A 957 -14.95 -30.59 23.01
CA ALA A 957 -15.42 -30.14 21.70
C ALA A 957 -16.95 -29.95 21.65
N GLU A 958 -17.71 -30.88 22.24
CA GLU A 958 -19.18 -30.77 22.33
C GLU A 958 -19.63 -29.60 23.23
N GLN A 959 -18.94 -29.37 24.35
CA GLN A 959 -19.20 -28.22 25.22
C GLN A 959 -18.82 -26.88 24.55
N LEU A 960 -17.73 -26.84 23.79
CA LEU A 960 -17.35 -25.66 23.01
C LEU A 960 -18.35 -25.37 21.89
N MET A 961 -18.84 -26.38 21.17
CA MET A 961 -19.90 -26.17 20.17
C MET A 961 -21.21 -25.71 20.81
N LYS A 962 -21.63 -26.28 21.93
CA LYS A 962 -22.83 -25.82 22.67
C LYS A 962 -22.67 -24.37 23.17
N ALA A 963 -21.48 -24.00 23.67
CA ALA A 963 -21.19 -22.62 24.06
C ALA A 963 -21.20 -21.67 22.87
N ALA A 964 -20.68 -22.08 21.71
CA ALA A 964 -20.75 -21.29 20.47
C ALA A 964 -22.20 -21.12 19.99
N THR A 965 -23.00 -22.19 19.96
CA THR A 965 -24.40 -22.14 19.53
C THR A 965 -25.22 -21.20 20.42
N MET A 966 -25.03 -21.25 21.75
CA MET A 966 -25.69 -20.32 22.69
C MET A 966 -25.23 -18.85 22.56
N VAL A 967 -24.08 -18.59 21.92
CA VAL A 967 -23.60 -17.25 21.58
C VAL A 967 -24.17 -16.81 20.23
N GLU A 968 -24.24 -17.70 19.24
CA GLU A 968 -24.88 -17.46 17.94
C GLU A 968 -26.39 -17.20 18.10
N GLU A 969 -27.11 -18.03 18.84
CA GLU A 969 -28.54 -17.81 19.19
C GLU A 969 -28.75 -16.46 19.88
N ARG A 970 -27.84 -16.01 20.74
CA ARG A 970 -27.89 -14.67 21.36
C ARG A 970 -27.63 -13.56 20.37
N LEU A 971 -26.65 -13.72 19.47
CA LEU A 971 -26.38 -12.73 18.43
C LEU A 971 -27.57 -12.61 17.47
N ASP A 972 -28.16 -13.73 17.04
CA ASP A 972 -29.32 -13.73 16.16
C ASP A 972 -30.55 -13.14 16.85
N GLN A 973 -30.73 -13.35 18.16
CA GLN A 973 -31.75 -12.67 18.96
C GLN A 973 -31.50 -11.15 19.01
N GLU A 974 -30.27 -10.69 19.33
CA GLU A 974 -29.92 -9.27 19.32
C GLU A 974 -30.04 -8.64 17.92
N ILE A 975 -29.73 -9.39 16.86
CA ILE A 975 -29.87 -8.95 15.46
C ILE A 975 -31.35 -8.84 15.08
N HIS A 976 -32.19 -9.80 15.48
CA HIS A 976 -33.64 -9.75 15.26
C HIS A 976 -34.28 -8.58 16.00
N ASP A 977 -33.92 -8.38 17.28
CA ASP A 977 -34.38 -7.23 18.07
C ASP A 977 -33.97 -5.90 17.40
N ILE A 978 -32.72 -5.78 16.93
CA ILE A 978 -32.25 -4.58 16.20
C ILE A 978 -32.94 -4.39 14.84
N GLN A 979 -33.29 -5.48 14.14
CA GLN A 979 -34.06 -5.44 12.88
C GLN A 979 -35.55 -5.11 13.10
N SER A 980 -36.07 -5.30 14.31
CA SER A 980 -37.45 -4.96 14.68
C SER A 980 -37.66 -3.47 15.03
N LEU A 981 -36.57 -2.71 15.21
CA LEU A 981 -36.62 -1.28 15.52
C LEU A 981 -36.98 -0.43 14.30
N ASP A 982 -37.76 0.62 14.54
CA ASP A 982 -38.01 1.70 13.58
C ASP A 982 -36.84 2.70 13.49
N GLU A 983 -36.95 3.68 12.59
CA GLU A 983 -35.87 4.65 12.33
C GLU A 983 -35.51 5.48 13.58
N ASP A 984 -36.51 5.85 14.39
CA ASP A 984 -36.32 6.59 15.65
C ASP A 984 -35.65 5.72 16.73
N GLY A 985 -36.08 4.46 16.88
CA GLY A 985 -35.45 3.48 17.79
C GLY A 985 -34.00 3.19 17.42
N LEU A 986 -33.70 3.07 16.12
CA LEU A 986 -32.35 2.96 15.59
C LEU A 986 -31.51 4.22 15.85
N GLU A 987 -32.07 5.42 15.73
CA GLU A 987 -31.31 6.64 16.05
C GLU A 987 -31.06 6.81 17.55
N ALA A 988 -32.03 6.48 18.41
CA ALA A 988 -31.86 6.45 19.86
C ALA A 988 -30.74 5.46 20.28
N LEU A 989 -30.74 4.24 19.72
CA LEU A 989 -29.70 3.25 19.96
C LEU A 989 -28.31 3.73 19.48
N ARG A 990 -28.26 4.40 18.32
CA ARG A 990 -27.03 5.02 17.79
C ARG A 990 -26.50 6.13 18.70
N ARG A 991 -27.36 7.04 19.19
CA ARG A 991 -26.96 8.11 20.13
C ARG A 991 -26.37 7.51 21.41
N LYS A 992 -27.05 6.54 22.03
CA LYS A 992 -26.59 5.85 23.24
C LYS A 992 -25.22 5.16 23.04
N ARG A 993 -25.07 4.35 21.99
CA ARG A 993 -23.78 3.70 21.66
C ARG A 993 -22.65 4.73 21.38
N LEU A 994 -22.97 5.88 20.82
CA LEU A 994 -21.99 6.94 20.54
C LEU A 994 -21.56 7.71 21.80
N GLU A 995 -22.43 7.84 22.81
CA GLU A 995 -22.06 8.33 24.14
C GLU A 995 -21.24 7.31 24.94
N GLU A 996 -21.63 6.03 24.92
CA GLU A 996 -20.85 4.95 25.53
C GLU A 996 -19.43 4.85 24.93
N MET A 997 -19.28 5.01 23.61
CA MET A 997 -17.96 5.09 22.96
C MET A 997 -17.15 6.31 23.40
N LYS A 998 -17.76 7.49 23.53
CA LYS A 998 -17.08 8.70 24.03
C LYS A 998 -16.58 8.49 25.46
N GLN A 999 -17.43 7.96 26.35
CA GLN A 999 -17.05 7.67 27.74
C GLN A 999 -15.87 6.68 27.80
N LYS A 1000 -15.93 5.58 27.04
CA LYS A 1000 -14.85 4.59 26.94
C LYS A 1000 -13.56 5.19 26.36
N GLN A 1001 -13.63 6.13 25.41
CA GLN A 1001 -12.47 6.85 24.89
C GLN A 1001 -11.85 7.81 25.92
N THR A 1002 -12.65 8.62 26.62
CA THR A 1002 -12.16 9.51 27.68
C THR A 1002 -11.49 8.72 28.79
N GLN A 1003 -12.14 7.68 29.31
CA GLN A 1003 -11.59 6.81 30.35
C GLN A 1003 -10.27 6.14 29.91
N LYS A 1004 -10.16 5.72 28.65
CA LYS A 1004 -8.92 5.18 28.09
C LYS A 1004 -7.82 6.24 27.98
N MET A 1005 -8.14 7.49 27.65
CA MET A 1005 -7.17 8.60 27.63
C MET A 1005 -6.70 8.96 29.04
N GLU A 1006 -7.57 8.95 30.05
CA GLU A 1006 -7.21 9.18 31.46
C GLU A 1006 -6.32 8.05 32.02
N MET A 1007 -6.63 6.79 31.70
CA MET A 1007 -5.75 5.66 32.00
C MET A 1007 -4.38 5.80 31.32
N MET A 1008 -4.34 6.27 30.07
CA MET A 1008 -3.10 6.55 29.34
C MET A 1008 -2.31 7.74 29.88
N ALA A 1009 -2.97 8.78 30.40
CA ALA A 1009 -2.32 9.88 31.10
C ALA A 1009 -1.71 9.44 32.45
N ASN A 1010 -2.30 8.44 33.10
CA ASN A 1010 -1.71 7.74 34.25
C ASN A 1010 -0.70 6.63 33.84
N GLY A 1011 -0.44 6.47 32.54
CA GLY A 1011 0.58 5.59 31.96
C GLY A 1011 0.24 4.09 31.92
N HIS A 1012 -1.04 3.74 32.06
CA HIS A 1012 -1.53 2.46 31.54
C HIS A 1012 -1.52 2.52 29.99
N GLY A 1013 -1.47 1.44 29.23
CA GLY A 1013 -0.85 0.17 29.52
C GLY A 1013 0.58 0.20 28.98
N LYS A 1014 1.49 0.84 29.72
CA LYS A 1014 2.94 0.80 29.47
C LYS A 1014 3.63 0.15 30.66
N TYR A 1015 4.86 -0.29 30.41
CA TYR A 1015 5.80 -0.75 31.42
C TYR A 1015 6.98 0.23 31.45
N GLU A 1016 7.17 0.92 32.57
CA GLU A 1016 8.12 2.04 32.73
C GLU A 1016 8.88 1.88 34.07
N GLU A 1017 10.17 2.22 34.11
CA GLU A 1017 10.94 2.29 35.36
C GLU A 1017 10.50 3.52 36.17
N VAL A 1018 10.20 3.34 37.46
CA VAL A 1018 9.98 4.48 38.36
C VAL A 1018 11.31 4.80 39.07
N PRO A 1019 11.78 6.07 39.01
CA PRO A 1019 13.16 6.41 39.39
C PRO A 1019 13.41 6.47 40.90
N ASP A 1020 12.35 6.63 41.69
CA ASP A 1020 12.42 6.78 43.14
C ASP A 1020 11.19 6.20 43.86
N GLU A 1021 11.27 6.15 45.19
CA GLU A 1021 10.24 5.55 46.04
C GLU A 1021 8.95 6.38 46.11
N ARG A 1022 9.02 7.70 45.87
CA ARG A 1022 7.85 8.58 45.79
C ARG A 1022 7.07 8.30 44.50
N ALA A 1023 7.74 8.13 43.37
CA ALA A 1023 7.13 7.75 42.10
C ALA A 1023 6.42 6.39 42.20
N PHE A 1024 7.00 5.41 42.92
CA PHE A 1024 6.32 4.16 43.26
C PHE A 1024 5.04 4.36 44.08
N PHE A 1025 5.08 5.17 45.15
CA PHE A 1025 3.89 5.47 45.97
C PHE A 1025 2.84 6.30 45.23
N ASP A 1026 3.24 7.18 44.31
CA ASP A 1026 2.28 7.97 43.53
C ASP A 1026 1.67 7.16 42.37
N ALA A 1027 2.40 6.21 41.78
CA ALA A 1027 1.86 5.23 40.82
C ALA A 1027 0.82 4.29 41.47
N THR A 1028 1.09 3.83 42.69
CA THR A 1028 0.18 2.95 43.45
C THR A 1028 -1.04 3.67 44.04
N LYS A 1029 -0.97 4.98 44.30
CA LYS A 1029 -2.17 5.79 44.63
C LYS A 1029 -3.08 6.05 43.44
N LYS A 1030 -2.51 6.21 42.24
CA LYS A 1030 -3.24 6.56 41.01
C LYS A 1030 -3.91 5.38 40.31
N SER A 1031 -3.63 4.15 40.74
CA SER A 1031 -4.04 2.93 40.04
C SER A 1031 -4.42 1.85 41.04
N ASP A 1032 -5.67 1.38 41.03
CA ASP A 1032 -6.15 0.35 41.96
C ASP A 1032 -5.53 -1.03 41.74
N ARG A 1033 -4.88 -1.25 40.59
CA ARG A 1033 -4.17 -2.49 40.23
C ARG A 1033 -2.79 -2.15 39.71
N VAL A 1034 -1.75 -2.61 40.40
CA VAL A 1034 -0.35 -2.40 40.02
C VAL A 1034 0.44 -3.70 40.06
N VAL A 1035 1.21 -3.96 39.00
CA VAL A 1035 2.22 -5.03 38.93
C VAL A 1035 3.60 -4.36 38.93
N CYS A 1036 4.37 -4.58 39.99
CA CYS A 1036 5.67 -3.94 40.20
C CYS A 1036 6.81 -4.96 40.22
N HIS A 1037 7.73 -4.87 39.25
CA HIS A 1037 8.89 -5.75 39.16
C HIS A 1037 10.12 -5.13 39.84
N PHE A 1038 10.59 -5.77 40.90
CA PHE A 1038 11.87 -5.45 41.56
C PHE A 1038 12.99 -6.24 40.89
N TYR A 1039 13.95 -5.52 40.31
CA TYR A 1039 14.97 -6.08 39.42
C TYR A 1039 16.37 -5.52 39.71
N GLN A 1040 17.39 -6.23 39.22
CA GLN A 1040 18.80 -5.79 39.26
C GLN A 1040 19.39 -5.86 37.85
N GLU A 1041 20.29 -4.93 37.50
CA GLU A 1041 20.79 -4.77 36.12
C GLU A 1041 21.77 -5.88 35.70
N SER A 1042 22.46 -6.50 36.67
CA SER A 1042 23.34 -7.66 36.52
C SER A 1042 22.60 -9.00 36.33
N GLU A 1043 21.38 -9.14 36.85
CA GLU A 1043 20.65 -10.41 36.89
C GLU A 1043 19.92 -10.69 35.55
N MET A 1044 20.38 -11.71 34.82
CA MET A 1044 19.85 -12.07 33.50
C MET A 1044 18.36 -12.46 33.52
N ARG A 1045 17.87 -13.10 34.59
CA ARG A 1045 16.45 -13.45 34.77
C ARG A 1045 15.54 -12.22 34.81
N CYS A 1046 16.04 -11.07 35.24
CA CYS A 1046 15.28 -9.81 35.20
C CYS A 1046 14.92 -9.39 33.76
N LYS A 1047 15.79 -9.68 32.79
CA LYS A 1047 15.59 -9.30 31.37
C LYS A 1047 14.46 -10.13 30.74
N VAL A 1048 14.32 -11.39 31.15
CA VAL A 1048 13.19 -12.26 30.77
C VAL A 1048 11.87 -11.71 31.33
N VAL A 1049 11.81 -11.39 32.63
CA VAL A 1049 10.60 -10.81 33.23
C VAL A 1049 10.23 -9.47 32.59
N HIS A 1050 11.21 -8.63 32.26
CA HIS A 1050 11.01 -7.37 31.53
C HIS A 1050 10.30 -7.60 30.17
N LYS A 1051 10.81 -8.56 29.37
CA LYS A 1051 10.26 -8.99 28.06
C LYS A 1051 8.79 -9.46 28.15
N HIS A 1052 8.37 -10.11 29.24
CA HIS A 1052 6.97 -10.56 29.40
C HIS A 1052 6.05 -9.47 29.97
N LEU A 1053 6.48 -8.73 31.00
CA LEU A 1053 5.66 -7.66 31.58
C LEU A 1053 5.42 -6.50 30.59
N GLN A 1054 6.37 -6.20 29.70
CA GLN A 1054 6.19 -5.22 28.63
C GLN A 1054 5.06 -5.61 27.65
N LYS A 1055 4.92 -6.91 27.33
CA LYS A 1055 3.81 -7.42 26.51
C LYS A 1055 2.47 -7.34 27.24
N LEU A 1056 2.46 -7.75 28.51
CA LEU A 1056 1.24 -7.79 29.32
C LEU A 1056 0.71 -6.38 29.62
N ALA A 1057 1.60 -5.39 29.79
CA ALA A 1057 1.23 -3.99 29.94
C ALA A 1057 0.41 -3.46 28.75
N ALA A 1058 0.83 -3.77 27.52
CA ALA A 1058 0.09 -3.36 26.32
C ALA A 1058 -1.29 -4.04 26.18
N LYS A 1059 -1.50 -5.19 26.83
CA LYS A 1059 -2.75 -5.96 26.81
C LYS A 1059 -3.74 -5.52 27.89
N TYR A 1060 -3.30 -5.31 29.13
CA TYR A 1060 -4.17 -5.02 30.28
C TYR A 1060 -4.19 -3.54 30.68
N LEU A 1061 -4.94 -2.74 29.91
CA LEU A 1061 -5.16 -1.31 30.19
C LEU A 1061 -5.79 -1.03 31.58
N SER A 1062 -6.47 -2.01 32.17
CA SER A 1062 -6.98 -1.97 33.55
C SER A 1062 -5.89 -1.80 34.63
N THR A 1063 -4.63 -2.07 34.28
CA THR A 1063 -3.59 -2.42 35.24
C THR A 1063 -2.30 -1.66 34.93
N ARG A 1064 -1.72 -1.04 35.95
CA ARG A 1064 -0.48 -0.28 35.82
C ARG A 1064 0.72 -1.21 35.99
N PHE A 1065 1.63 -1.23 35.02
CA PHE A 1065 2.87 -1.99 35.10
C PHE A 1065 4.04 -1.04 35.31
N ILE A 1066 4.94 -1.37 36.26
CA ILE A 1066 6.14 -0.59 36.59
C ILE A 1066 7.32 -1.51 36.96
N SER A 1067 8.54 -1.00 36.82
CA SER A 1067 9.75 -1.62 37.35
C SER A 1067 10.49 -0.70 38.33
N VAL A 1068 11.12 -1.31 39.33
CA VAL A 1068 11.93 -0.63 40.35
C VAL A 1068 13.30 -1.29 40.38
N ASN A 1069 14.37 -0.53 40.12
CA ASN A 1069 15.72 -1.03 40.34
C ASN A 1069 15.94 -1.20 41.85
N ALA A 1070 16.32 -2.42 42.25
CA ALA A 1070 16.50 -2.84 43.62
C ALA A 1070 17.58 -2.03 44.37
N ASP A 1071 18.76 -1.87 43.77
CA ASP A 1071 19.91 -1.19 44.40
C ASP A 1071 19.61 0.28 44.70
N LYS A 1072 18.74 0.90 43.89
CA LYS A 1072 18.28 2.29 44.02
C LYS A 1072 17.15 2.46 45.06
N ALA A 1073 16.45 1.40 45.45
CA ALA A 1073 15.18 1.45 46.23
C ALA A 1073 15.20 0.62 47.53
N LYS A 1074 16.24 0.81 48.35
CA LYS A 1074 16.53 -0.04 49.52
C LYS A 1074 15.44 -0.02 50.60
N PHE A 1075 14.73 1.09 50.80
CA PHE A 1075 13.65 1.16 51.81
C PHE A 1075 12.38 0.45 51.31
N LEU A 1076 12.06 0.52 50.00
CA LEU A 1076 11.00 -0.32 49.42
C LEU A 1076 11.30 -1.83 49.56
N ILE A 1077 12.55 -2.27 49.33
CA ILE A 1077 12.96 -3.67 49.53
C ILE A 1077 12.66 -4.13 50.97
N THR A 1078 13.13 -3.38 51.96
CA THR A 1078 12.91 -3.71 53.38
C THR A 1078 11.44 -3.67 53.74
N ARG A 1079 10.70 -2.63 53.31
CA ARG A 1079 9.30 -2.40 53.66
C ARG A 1079 8.33 -3.40 53.01
N LEU A 1080 8.67 -3.90 51.82
CA LEU A 1080 7.90 -4.92 51.09
C LEU A 1080 8.47 -6.33 51.29
N ASN A 1081 9.47 -6.52 52.16
CA ASN A 1081 10.06 -7.82 52.47
C ASN A 1081 10.47 -8.60 51.21
N ILE A 1082 11.06 -7.89 50.24
CA ILE A 1082 11.68 -8.44 49.03
C ILE A 1082 13.00 -9.07 49.47
N ARG A 1083 13.20 -10.36 49.17
CA ARG A 1083 14.37 -11.14 49.64
C ARG A 1083 15.24 -11.74 48.54
N ILE A 1084 14.69 -11.86 47.34
CA ILE A 1084 15.31 -12.48 46.18
C ILE A 1084 14.85 -11.74 44.92
N ILE A 1085 15.69 -11.78 43.87
CA ILE A 1085 15.51 -11.06 42.61
C ILE A 1085 15.57 -12.08 41.47
N PRO A 1086 14.73 -11.99 40.42
CA PRO A 1086 13.59 -11.08 40.28
C PRO A 1086 12.44 -11.39 41.25
N THR A 1087 11.72 -10.36 41.69
CA THR A 1087 10.43 -10.49 42.40
C THR A 1087 9.40 -9.57 41.74
N ILE A 1088 8.21 -10.09 41.44
CA ILE A 1088 7.05 -9.34 41.00
C ILE A 1088 6.11 -9.16 42.21
N CYS A 1089 5.99 -7.93 42.67
CA CYS A 1089 5.07 -7.50 43.73
C CYS A 1089 3.71 -7.15 43.12
N ILE A 1090 2.64 -7.77 43.60
CA ILE A 1090 1.28 -7.61 43.08
C ILE A 1090 0.47 -6.78 44.07
N ILE A 1091 -0.01 -5.61 43.65
CA ILE A 1091 -0.65 -4.61 44.51
C ILE A 1091 -2.06 -4.36 44.00
N VAL A 1092 -3.06 -4.52 44.87
CA VAL A 1092 -4.47 -4.29 44.59
C VAL A 1092 -5.06 -3.43 45.70
N ASN A 1093 -5.80 -2.37 45.34
CA ASN A 1093 -6.38 -1.38 46.26
C ASN A 1093 -5.36 -0.85 47.28
N GLN A 1094 -4.19 -0.42 46.77
CA GLN A 1094 -3.05 0.11 47.55
C GLN A 1094 -2.45 -0.86 48.60
N LYS A 1095 -2.77 -2.15 48.55
CA LYS A 1095 -2.22 -3.19 49.42
C LYS A 1095 -1.50 -4.25 48.59
N THR A 1096 -0.33 -4.72 49.03
CA THR A 1096 0.28 -5.88 48.40
C THR A 1096 -0.57 -7.11 48.66
N SER A 1097 -1.06 -7.72 47.59
CA SER A 1097 -1.90 -8.90 47.61
C SER A 1097 -1.09 -10.19 47.51
N ASP A 1098 0.03 -10.18 46.77
CA ASP A 1098 0.82 -11.39 46.47
C ASP A 1098 2.25 -11.03 45.98
N TYR A 1099 3.14 -12.02 45.93
CA TYR A 1099 4.50 -11.91 45.36
C TYR A 1099 4.82 -13.14 44.52
N ILE A 1100 5.16 -12.96 43.23
CA ILE A 1100 5.81 -14.01 42.43
C ILE A 1100 7.32 -13.83 42.63
N ARG A 1101 8.03 -14.86 43.08
CA ARG A 1101 9.45 -14.78 43.48
C ARG A 1101 10.26 -15.85 42.74
N VAL A 1102 11.28 -15.45 41.97
CA VAL A 1102 12.04 -16.36 41.08
C VAL A 1102 11.10 -17.08 40.09
N PHE A 1103 11.60 -18.02 39.29
CA PHE A 1103 10.83 -18.71 38.24
C PHE A 1103 10.14 -20.00 38.71
N GLU A 1104 10.26 -20.40 39.98
CA GLU A 1104 9.71 -21.68 40.46
C GLU A 1104 8.19 -21.83 40.25
N GLU A 1105 7.45 -20.71 40.28
CA GLU A 1105 6.01 -20.66 40.00
C GLU A 1105 5.66 -20.47 38.50
N LEU A 1106 6.67 -20.27 37.63
CA LEU A 1106 6.52 -19.94 36.20
C LEU A 1106 7.14 -21.00 35.27
N GLY A 1107 8.04 -21.83 35.78
CA GLY A 1107 8.72 -22.91 35.05
C GLY A 1107 10.13 -23.15 35.59
N LYS A 1108 10.58 -24.41 35.67
CA LYS A 1108 11.92 -24.79 36.16
C LYS A 1108 13.05 -24.52 35.14
N SER A 1109 12.88 -23.50 34.29
CA SER A 1109 13.76 -23.14 33.19
C SER A 1109 13.96 -21.64 33.13
N ASP A 1110 15.11 -21.18 32.63
CA ASP A 1110 15.47 -19.76 32.56
C ASP A 1110 14.74 -18.95 31.45
N ASP A 1111 13.77 -19.55 30.77
CA ASP A 1111 12.76 -18.88 29.93
C ASP A 1111 11.39 -19.54 30.16
N PHE A 1112 10.31 -18.78 29.98
CA PHE A 1112 8.93 -19.25 30.18
C PHE A 1112 7.95 -18.62 29.19
N LYS A 1113 6.76 -19.22 29.03
CA LYS A 1113 5.70 -18.71 28.15
C LYS A 1113 4.97 -17.53 28.79
N THR A 1114 4.67 -16.47 28.02
CA THR A 1114 4.00 -15.25 28.52
C THR A 1114 2.66 -15.58 29.17
N GLU A 1115 2.00 -16.58 28.62
CA GLU A 1115 0.67 -17.09 28.97
C GLU A 1115 0.67 -17.73 30.39
N VAL A 1116 1.83 -18.22 30.86
CA VAL A 1116 1.98 -18.76 32.22
C VAL A 1116 2.04 -17.64 33.26
N LEU A 1117 2.83 -16.59 33.00
CA LEU A 1117 2.85 -15.40 33.85
C LEU A 1117 1.50 -14.66 33.80
N GLU A 1118 0.85 -14.64 32.65
CA GLU A 1118 -0.50 -14.10 32.48
C GLU A 1118 -1.51 -14.84 33.36
N ALA A 1119 -1.62 -16.16 33.26
CA ALA A 1119 -2.51 -16.95 34.11
C ALA A 1119 -2.15 -16.83 35.61
N ARG A 1120 -0.86 -16.73 35.95
CA ARG A 1120 -0.39 -16.55 37.34
C ARG A 1120 -0.76 -15.19 37.92
N LEU A 1121 -0.78 -14.13 37.11
CA LEU A 1121 -1.29 -12.80 37.49
C LEU A 1121 -2.82 -12.81 37.56
N GLY A 1122 -3.51 -13.42 36.59
CA GLY A 1122 -4.98 -13.53 36.55
C GLY A 1122 -5.58 -14.14 37.83
N ARG A 1123 -4.92 -15.18 38.39
CA ARG A 1123 -5.29 -15.79 39.68
C ARG A 1123 -5.35 -14.82 40.87
N THR A 1124 -4.74 -13.65 40.78
CA THR A 1124 -4.73 -12.62 41.85
C THR A 1124 -5.77 -11.51 41.64
N GLY A 1125 -6.48 -11.48 40.51
CA GLY A 1125 -7.42 -10.41 40.15
C GLY A 1125 -6.76 -9.06 39.82
N VAL A 1126 -5.42 -9.01 39.70
CA VAL A 1126 -4.69 -7.79 39.28
C VAL A 1126 -4.81 -7.50 37.78
N ILE A 1127 -5.24 -8.47 36.98
CA ILE A 1127 -5.63 -8.32 35.57
C ILE A 1127 -6.97 -9.02 35.34
N ASP A 1128 -7.77 -8.51 34.40
CA ASP A 1128 -9.03 -9.14 33.98
C ASP A 1128 -8.74 -10.26 32.96
N TYR A 1129 -8.58 -11.49 33.46
CA TYR A 1129 -8.18 -12.65 32.65
C TYR A 1129 -9.38 -13.58 32.37
N GLU A 1130 -9.73 -13.73 31.09
CA GLU A 1130 -10.92 -14.47 30.63
C GLU A 1130 -10.63 -15.95 30.26
N GLY A 1131 -9.42 -16.46 30.51
CA GLY A 1131 -9.04 -17.82 30.16
C GLY A 1131 -9.65 -18.90 31.08
N VAL A 1132 -10.06 -20.02 30.49
CA VAL A 1132 -10.68 -21.16 31.20
C VAL A 1132 -9.78 -21.69 32.32
N ASN A 1133 -10.35 -21.89 33.52
CA ASN A 1133 -9.64 -22.34 34.73
C ASN A 1133 -9.27 -23.85 34.68
N ALA A 1134 -8.33 -24.21 33.80
CA ALA A 1134 -7.90 -25.58 33.57
C ALA A 1134 -6.93 -26.18 34.62
N VAL A 1135 -6.81 -25.60 35.84
CA VAL A 1135 -6.18 -26.25 37.00
C VAL A 1135 -6.81 -25.79 38.33
N THR A 1136 -7.86 -26.49 38.78
CA THR A 1136 -7.99 -27.07 40.15
C THR A 1136 -9.29 -27.87 40.27
N GLY A 1137 -9.19 -29.13 40.71
CA GLY A 1137 -10.36 -29.96 40.98
C GLY A 1137 -10.89 -29.77 42.40
N MET A 1138 -11.76 -28.78 42.63
CA MET A 1138 -12.68 -28.72 43.78
C MET A 1138 -13.86 -27.78 43.49
N ARG A 1139 -15.06 -28.08 44.00
CA ARG A 1139 -16.31 -27.35 43.69
C ARG A 1139 -16.35 -25.97 44.35
N GLY A 1140 -16.93 -24.99 43.66
CA GLY A 1140 -17.26 -23.68 44.22
C GLY A 1140 -18.54 -23.67 45.08
N GLY A 1141 -18.74 -22.58 45.82
CA GLY A 1141 -19.91 -22.31 46.67
C GLY A 1141 -19.97 -20.82 47.05
N ASP A 1142 -21.19 -20.33 47.32
CA ASP A 1142 -21.56 -18.91 47.20
C ASP A 1142 -21.01 -17.87 48.22
N LEU A 1143 -20.83 -16.67 47.66
CA LEU A 1143 -21.12 -15.33 48.19
C LEU A 1143 -21.46 -15.10 49.69
N ARG A 1144 -20.75 -14.10 50.26
CA ARG A 1144 -21.18 -13.15 51.33
C ARG A 1144 -21.47 -13.72 52.74
N LYS A 1145 -20.58 -13.41 53.72
CA LYS A 1145 -20.86 -12.60 54.94
C LYS A 1145 -19.69 -12.61 55.95
N GLY A 1146 -19.62 -11.54 56.76
CA GLY A 1146 -19.47 -11.66 58.22
C GLY A 1146 -18.10 -11.99 58.86
N ALA A 1147 -17.37 -10.95 59.23
CA ALA A 1147 -16.95 -10.67 60.62
C ALA A 1147 -16.26 -11.75 61.53
N ILE A 1148 -14.99 -11.46 61.86
CA ILE A 1148 -14.33 -11.61 63.19
C ILE A 1148 -14.21 -13.02 63.82
N LYS A 1149 -12.97 -13.54 63.99
CA LYS A 1149 -12.33 -13.83 65.30
C LYS A 1149 -10.94 -14.49 65.21
N GLY A 1150 -10.11 -14.22 66.23
CA GLY A 1150 -9.27 -15.27 66.85
C GLY A 1150 -7.87 -15.53 66.29
N ALA A 1151 -6.90 -14.64 66.56
CA ALA A 1151 -5.48 -15.01 66.48
C ALA A 1151 -5.04 -15.81 67.73
N LYS A 1152 -4.09 -16.73 67.59
CA LYS A 1152 -3.21 -17.18 68.68
C LYS A 1152 -1.80 -17.52 68.19
N LYS A 1153 -0.80 -17.05 68.92
CA LYS A 1153 0.65 -17.20 68.66
C LYS A 1153 1.17 -18.56 69.17
N ILE A 1154 2.28 -19.03 68.60
CA ILE A 1154 3.37 -19.71 69.34
C ILE A 1154 4.72 -19.06 68.95
N ILE A 1155 5.69 -19.12 69.87
CA ILE A 1155 7.02 -18.44 69.93
C ILE A 1155 7.98 -19.46 70.60
N ARG A 1156 9.29 -19.61 70.34
CA ARG A 1156 10.42 -18.69 70.00
C ARG A 1156 11.23 -19.28 68.80
N GLY A 1157 12.50 -19.00 68.49
CA GLY A 1157 13.57 -18.19 69.11
C GLY A 1157 14.94 -18.37 68.38
N PRO A 1158 16.00 -17.59 68.70
CA PRO A 1158 17.11 -17.35 67.74
C PRO A 1158 18.57 -17.47 68.26
N ALA A 1159 19.51 -17.52 67.31
CA ALA A 1159 20.91 -17.06 67.37
C ALA A 1159 21.26 -16.51 65.96
N LYS A 1160 21.88 -15.34 65.75
CA LYS A 1160 23.27 -14.90 66.07
C LYS A 1160 24.36 -15.79 65.46
N TYR A 1161 25.48 -15.28 64.94
CA TYR A 1161 25.98 -14.02 64.33
C TYR A 1161 27.52 -14.22 64.27
N ASP A 1162 28.26 -13.38 63.54
CA ASP A 1162 29.74 -13.22 63.60
C ASP A 1162 30.60 -14.39 63.03
N ASN A 1163 31.77 -14.18 62.40
CA ASN A 1163 32.33 -12.97 61.74
C ASN A 1163 33.60 -13.31 60.92
N ASN A 1164 34.03 -12.37 60.05
CA ASN A 1164 35.41 -12.14 59.57
C ASN A 1164 36.07 -13.25 58.71
N ASP A 1165 37.08 -12.99 57.86
CA ASP A 1165 37.66 -11.75 57.31
C ASP A 1165 38.39 -12.07 55.98
N SER A 1166 38.78 -11.03 55.21
CA SER A 1166 39.93 -10.94 54.26
C SER A 1166 40.27 -12.14 53.32
N ASP A 1167 40.61 -11.95 52.03
CA ASP A 1167 41.34 -10.81 51.46
C ASP A 1167 41.28 -10.74 49.92
N ALA A 1168 41.78 -9.62 49.38
CA ALA A 1168 42.47 -9.41 48.09
C ALA A 1168 41.97 -9.99 46.72
N SER A 1169 41.88 -9.05 45.76
CA SER A 1169 42.45 -9.08 44.38
C SER A 1169 41.90 -9.97 43.23
N ASP A 1170 41.77 -9.28 42.09
CA ASP A 1170 42.02 -9.66 40.67
C ASP A 1170 41.05 -10.54 39.85
N ASP A 1171 40.88 -10.10 38.59
CA ASP A 1171 40.41 -10.71 37.32
C ASP A 1171 39.51 -11.99 37.38
N TRP A 1172 38.27 -11.98 36.86
CA TRP A 1172 37.92 -11.90 35.43
C TRP A 1172 36.42 -11.58 35.21
#